data_AF-A0A819R9R7-F1
#
_entry.id   AF-A0A819R9R7-F1
#
_cell.length_a   1.000
_cell.length_b   1.000
_cell.length_c   1.000
_cell.angle_alpha   90.00
_cell.angle_beta   90.00
_cell.angle_gamma   90.00
#
_symmetry.space_group_name_H-M   'P 1'
#
loop_
_entity.id
_entity.type
_entity.pdbx_description
1 polymer ?
#
loop_
_entity_poly.entity_id
_entity_poly.type
_entity_poly.pdbx_seq_one_letter_code
_entity_poly.pdbx_strand_id
1 'polypeptide(L)'
;MLTESEMNRNIVLLSDSNKITRQKALQSLCNDFKSRLSDNDNNLSPPSNTLESMLKILSDPAEKNRDLALTYISMYTTKYCTEENSIDKALSLIIPALVQRLGTNDIIEPSEEIRLKSITVLYELCRIYPNGNRLGLYLNEWVIILKRTIVDPYPEVRKLSCELTSKLAAKCHEKFHLMSESLIKPIIETMKHQHAKIRVEAINALGNVIRYGNNKSVEDSVSPLAQRFFDHTSTVRLAVINVVGIWMLELRDRYSYFHMMLPLVLTGYTDEIEEIRETTDSLWWDIGLKYEKENEEDLKDQINFPHNPKKYPPNLTRPNLGCRELVKRNLIRILPAIRNDLTDWVVAGRIKSAQLLAILTWQAEETITQHLEDTLQVCSKAIVDDETIVREQVNQSLIYIGYFVPIKTWFNLIRSHFEQSSSLGLLRLIAPLLQGVSCEELIESQIILDQLLTIILKSEYTDNFQITIQHELLRICRILIEKCQDQLEPYAYRIFKCILSLLSIVENDELKQQCKDTLNSLALNSSVNELYEKFASKLFDDLKQTSDNWLRSSRDRFIFETFIMQAGSSNRFFLNDIVEILSTVMNPERDPEVRNQCLLIIANLLQFIDEADMKTTISPYLVIIINECILPNMQWKAGRTAGAIRATAIATLWSLFQAKSFSFEQSTTSMNEIFQSVLGMLDDDDRLTRMNCCYVLQALFSNDDAIRTIDNDRLHKAYPDLLKRLDDVSDDIRLLVCSTVNAYIQAFHGDFTIELYRAHVEDIAKILLIHMDDQNTQIQNAVFDTIFHFATQLKDASETFINEIRNVKHKHRNQTLCDTLIERIQESK
;
A
#
# COMPACT_ATOMS: atom_id res chain seq x y z
N MET A 1 28.96 -49.99 -58.28
CA MET A 1 27.62 -50.52 -57.95
C MET A 1 27.65 -52.05 -58.03
N LEU A 2 26.93 -52.74 -57.14
CA LEU A 2 26.82 -54.19 -57.06
C LEU A 2 25.85 -54.72 -58.13
N THR A 3 26.15 -55.87 -58.71
CA THR A 3 25.22 -56.64 -59.55
C THR A 3 24.11 -57.29 -58.71
N GLU A 4 22.99 -57.70 -59.32
CA GLU A 4 21.89 -58.39 -58.62
C GLU A 4 22.36 -59.67 -57.89
N SER A 5 23.29 -60.41 -58.49
CA SER A 5 23.91 -61.59 -57.86
C SER A 5 24.73 -61.22 -56.62
N GLU A 6 25.48 -60.13 -56.67
CA GLU A 6 26.27 -59.63 -55.53
C GLU A 6 25.38 -59.06 -54.42
N MET A 7 24.26 -58.41 -54.76
CA MET A 7 23.26 -57.98 -53.79
C MET A 7 22.64 -59.20 -53.08
N ASN A 8 22.19 -60.20 -53.84
CA ASN A 8 21.65 -61.45 -53.28
C ASN A 8 22.66 -62.18 -52.40
N ARG A 9 23.93 -62.24 -52.83
CA ARG A 9 25.03 -62.80 -52.00
C ARG A 9 25.16 -62.06 -50.67
N ASN A 10 25.20 -60.73 -50.70
CA ASN A 10 25.31 -59.94 -49.47
C ASN A 10 24.07 -60.09 -48.57
N ILE A 11 22.86 -60.21 -49.13
CA ILE A 11 21.63 -60.48 -48.37
C ILE A 11 21.70 -61.85 -47.68
N VAL A 12 22.20 -62.89 -48.36
CA VAL A 12 22.39 -64.22 -47.75
C VAL A 12 23.41 -64.16 -46.59
N LEU A 13 24.49 -63.39 -46.76
CA LEU A 13 25.51 -63.21 -45.72
C LEU A 13 24.99 -62.49 -44.46
N LEU A 14 23.79 -61.89 -44.50
CA LEU A 14 23.15 -61.33 -43.30
C LEU A 14 22.71 -62.40 -42.29
N SER A 15 22.59 -63.66 -42.70
CA SER A 15 22.27 -64.78 -41.79
C SER A 15 23.52 -65.54 -41.32
N ASP A 16 24.73 -65.07 -41.64
CA ASP A 16 25.99 -65.72 -41.26
C ASP A 16 26.18 -65.69 -39.74
N SER A 17 26.77 -66.74 -39.17
CA SER A 17 27.06 -66.82 -37.72
C SER A 17 28.04 -65.73 -37.23
N ASN A 18 28.97 -65.28 -38.08
CA ASN A 18 30.00 -64.31 -37.76
C ASN A 18 29.52 -62.86 -37.92
N LYS A 19 29.55 -62.10 -36.80
CA LYS A 19 29.15 -60.69 -36.77
C LYS A 19 29.89 -59.78 -37.75
N ILE A 20 31.18 -60.05 -38.01
CA ILE A 20 32.02 -59.22 -38.90
C ILE A 20 31.63 -59.46 -40.36
N THR A 21 31.30 -60.71 -40.71
CA THR A 21 30.82 -61.06 -42.06
C THR A 21 29.51 -60.33 -42.35
N ARG A 22 28.56 -60.36 -41.41
CA ARG A 22 27.30 -59.60 -41.50
C ARG A 22 27.57 -58.10 -41.62
N GLN A 23 28.47 -57.55 -40.81
CA GLN A 23 28.83 -56.13 -40.85
C GLN A 23 29.37 -55.69 -42.22
N LYS A 24 30.32 -56.45 -42.79
CA LYS A 24 30.90 -56.15 -44.11
C LYS A 24 29.84 -56.22 -45.21
N ALA A 25 28.94 -57.20 -45.16
CA ALA A 25 27.83 -57.31 -46.09
C ALA A 25 26.89 -56.09 -46.00
N LEU A 26 26.52 -55.66 -44.79
CA LEU A 26 25.70 -54.46 -44.55
C LEU A 26 26.38 -53.18 -45.05
N GLN A 27 27.68 -53.01 -44.80
CA GLN A 27 28.46 -51.88 -45.32
C GLN A 27 28.47 -51.85 -46.85
N SER A 28 28.68 -53.01 -47.48
CA SER A 28 28.64 -53.13 -48.93
C SER A 28 27.28 -52.74 -49.50
N LEU A 29 26.19 -53.23 -48.90
CA LEU A 29 24.81 -52.89 -49.31
C LEU A 29 24.50 -51.40 -49.10
N CYS A 30 24.90 -50.81 -47.98
CA CYS A 30 24.71 -49.38 -47.73
C CYS A 30 25.50 -48.50 -48.70
N ASN A 31 26.77 -48.83 -48.97
CA ASN A 31 27.62 -48.07 -49.89
C ASN A 31 27.10 -48.17 -51.33
N ASP A 32 26.65 -49.36 -51.74
CA ASP A 32 26.00 -49.54 -53.04
C ASP A 32 24.75 -48.67 -53.17
N PHE A 33 23.86 -48.73 -52.19
CA PHE A 33 22.64 -47.93 -52.18
C PHE A 33 22.96 -46.42 -52.29
N LYS A 34 23.94 -45.94 -51.51
CA LYS A 34 24.39 -44.54 -51.57
C LYS A 34 24.90 -44.15 -52.96
N SER A 35 25.70 -45.01 -53.59
CA SER A 35 26.20 -44.76 -54.96
C SER A 35 25.08 -44.72 -56.00
N ARG A 36 24.03 -45.55 -55.83
CA ARG A 36 22.85 -45.51 -56.71
C ARG A 36 22.02 -44.24 -56.51
N LEU A 37 21.94 -43.74 -55.28
CA LEU A 37 21.27 -42.46 -54.97
C LEU A 37 22.00 -41.26 -55.58
N SER A 38 23.33 -41.24 -55.59
CA SER A 38 24.11 -40.13 -56.16
C SER A 38 24.00 -40.06 -57.68
N ASP A 39 23.90 -41.21 -58.34
CA ASP A 39 23.96 -41.30 -59.80
C ASP A 39 22.56 -41.24 -60.46
N ASN A 40 21.49 -41.01 -59.67
CA ASN A 40 20.08 -41.01 -60.09
C ASN A 40 19.66 -42.27 -60.88
N ASP A 41 20.33 -43.39 -60.64
CA ASP A 41 20.05 -44.64 -61.36
C ASP A 41 18.77 -45.29 -60.81
N ASN A 42 17.70 -45.29 -61.62
CA ASN A 42 16.40 -45.88 -61.27
C ASN A 42 16.26 -47.34 -61.76
N ASN A 43 17.28 -47.92 -62.39
CA ASN A 43 17.12 -49.12 -63.21
C ASN A 43 17.13 -50.45 -62.44
N LEU A 44 17.45 -50.47 -61.14
CA LEU A 44 17.46 -51.70 -60.34
C LEU A 44 16.78 -51.51 -58.99
N SER A 45 15.63 -52.15 -58.79
CA SER A 45 15.01 -52.30 -57.48
C SER A 45 15.74 -53.38 -56.68
N PRO A 46 15.96 -53.19 -55.37
CA PRO A 46 16.56 -54.22 -54.53
C PRO A 46 15.69 -55.49 -54.52
N PRO A 47 16.29 -56.67 -54.28
CA PRO A 47 15.54 -57.93 -54.16
C PRO A 47 14.37 -57.83 -53.17
N SER A 48 13.26 -58.52 -53.47
CA SER A 48 11.99 -58.36 -52.74
C SER A 48 12.02 -58.76 -51.26
N ASN A 49 13.00 -59.58 -50.86
CA ASN A 49 13.27 -60.05 -49.49
C ASN A 49 14.31 -59.17 -48.74
N THR A 50 14.81 -58.11 -49.36
CA THR A 50 15.86 -57.26 -48.76
C THR A 50 15.37 -56.63 -47.47
N LEU A 51 14.17 -56.03 -47.48
CA LEU A 51 13.60 -55.36 -46.32
C LEU A 51 13.40 -56.32 -45.14
N GLU A 52 12.86 -57.51 -45.39
CA GLU A 52 12.67 -58.56 -44.38
C GLU A 52 14.00 -59.01 -43.77
N SER A 53 15.04 -59.14 -44.60
CA SER A 53 16.39 -59.51 -44.16
C SER A 53 17.03 -58.42 -43.30
N MET A 54 16.84 -57.15 -43.66
CA MET A 54 17.30 -56.01 -42.84
C MET A 54 16.56 -55.92 -41.50
N LEU A 55 15.25 -56.18 -41.49
CA LEU A 55 14.45 -56.17 -40.26
C LEU A 55 14.89 -57.28 -39.29
N LYS A 56 15.27 -58.46 -39.80
CA LYS A 56 15.84 -59.53 -38.96
C LYS A 56 17.15 -59.13 -38.29
N ILE A 57 18.00 -58.34 -38.97
CA ILE A 57 19.25 -57.82 -38.41
C ILE A 57 19.01 -56.88 -37.23
N LEU A 58 17.82 -56.29 -37.09
CA LEU A 58 17.55 -55.50 -35.90
C LEU A 58 17.75 -56.35 -34.64
N SER A 59 17.46 -57.64 -34.62
CA SER A 59 17.71 -58.50 -33.43
C SER A 59 19.17 -58.96 -33.27
N ASP A 60 20.11 -58.45 -34.07
CA ASP A 60 21.54 -58.79 -33.98
C ASP A 60 22.14 -58.28 -32.66
N PRO A 61 22.96 -59.08 -31.93
CA PRO A 61 23.65 -58.62 -30.73
C PRO A 61 24.61 -57.44 -31.00
N ALA A 62 25.18 -57.33 -32.21
CA ALA A 62 26.11 -56.28 -32.58
C ALA A 62 25.37 -54.98 -32.94
N GLU A 63 25.57 -53.94 -32.12
CA GLU A 63 25.02 -52.60 -32.31
C GLU A 63 25.31 -52.04 -33.71
N LYS A 64 26.55 -52.20 -34.19
CA LYS A 64 26.94 -51.69 -35.51
C LYS A 64 26.17 -52.32 -36.67
N ASN A 65 25.72 -53.57 -36.53
CA ASN A 65 24.92 -54.23 -37.56
C ASN A 65 23.50 -53.67 -37.58
N ARG A 66 22.90 -53.48 -36.39
CA ARG A 66 21.59 -52.84 -36.23
C ARG A 66 21.58 -51.42 -36.79
N ASP A 67 22.63 -50.64 -36.50
CA ASP A 67 22.88 -49.30 -37.02
C ASP A 67 22.88 -49.24 -38.56
N LEU A 68 23.67 -50.12 -39.19
CA LEU A 68 23.74 -50.20 -40.64
C LEU A 68 22.42 -50.67 -41.26
N ALA A 69 21.72 -51.62 -40.62
CA ALA A 69 20.41 -52.07 -41.08
C ALA A 69 19.37 -50.95 -41.05
N LEU A 70 19.27 -50.16 -39.96
CA LEU A 70 18.37 -49.00 -39.92
C LEU A 70 18.76 -47.93 -40.92
N THR A 71 20.06 -47.71 -41.14
CA THR A 71 20.54 -46.78 -42.17
C THR A 71 20.06 -47.22 -43.56
N TYR A 72 20.16 -48.53 -43.86
CA TYR A 72 19.65 -49.08 -45.11
C TYR A 72 18.12 -48.97 -45.20
N ILE A 73 17.40 -49.31 -44.13
CA ILE A 73 15.92 -49.21 -44.08
C ILE A 73 15.48 -47.77 -44.31
N SER A 74 16.12 -46.78 -43.69
CA SER A 74 15.80 -45.36 -43.90
C SER A 74 15.96 -44.97 -45.37
N MET A 75 17.11 -45.27 -46.00
CA MET A 75 17.32 -45.00 -47.43
C MET A 75 16.31 -45.75 -48.31
N TYR A 76 15.99 -47.00 -47.98
CA TYR A 76 14.99 -47.80 -48.65
C TYR A 76 13.61 -47.14 -48.60
N THR A 77 13.19 -46.71 -47.40
CA THR A 77 11.88 -46.04 -47.22
C THR A 77 11.79 -44.75 -48.00
N THR A 78 12.85 -43.93 -48.02
CA THR A 78 12.84 -42.67 -48.76
C THR A 78 12.81 -42.85 -50.27
N LYS A 79 13.49 -43.88 -50.81
CA LYS A 79 13.62 -44.07 -52.25
C LYS A 79 12.49 -44.90 -52.87
N TYR A 80 12.04 -45.97 -52.19
CA TYR A 80 11.17 -46.99 -52.79
C TYR A 80 9.75 -47.02 -52.22
N CYS A 81 9.49 -46.37 -51.08
CA CYS A 81 8.14 -46.27 -50.51
C CYS A 81 7.43 -45.01 -51.00
N THR A 82 7.36 -44.83 -52.33
CA THR A 82 6.72 -43.68 -53.00
C THR A 82 5.34 -44.00 -53.58
N GLU A 83 5.08 -45.26 -53.93
CA GLU A 83 3.80 -45.75 -54.46
C GLU A 83 2.97 -46.46 -53.38
N GLU A 84 1.64 -46.42 -53.49
CA GLU A 84 0.72 -46.93 -52.46
C GLU A 84 0.96 -48.41 -52.07
N ASN A 85 1.12 -49.31 -53.04
CA ASN A 85 1.30 -50.75 -52.78
C ASN A 85 2.63 -51.05 -52.06
N SER A 86 3.69 -50.30 -52.40
CA SER A 86 5.02 -50.45 -51.79
C SER A 86 5.02 -49.98 -50.33
N ILE A 87 4.14 -49.03 -49.99
CA ILE A 87 3.97 -48.49 -48.64
C ILE A 87 3.20 -49.47 -47.75
N ASP A 88 2.12 -50.07 -48.24
CA ASP A 88 1.37 -51.09 -47.48
C ASP A 88 2.27 -52.28 -47.09
N LYS A 89 3.14 -52.71 -48.01
CA LYS A 89 4.15 -53.75 -47.73
C LYS A 89 5.21 -53.27 -46.72
N ALA A 90 5.66 -52.02 -46.82
CA ALA A 90 6.64 -51.48 -45.88
C ALA A 90 6.06 -51.34 -44.47
N LEU A 91 4.83 -50.83 -44.34
CA LEU A 91 4.14 -50.69 -43.06
C LEU A 91 3.88 -52.05 -42.41
N SER A 92 3.40 -53.04 -43.17
CA SER A 92 3.11 -54.39 -42.63
C SER A 92 4.35 -55.13 -42.12
N LEU A 93 5.54 -54.76 -42.59
CA LEU A 93 6.81 -55.35 -42.16
C LEU A 93 7.52 -54.53 -41.09
N ILE A 94 7.65 -53.21 -41.29
CA ILE A 94 8.43 -52.32 -40.41
C ILE A 94 7.71 -52.12 -39.07
N ILE A 95 6.39 -51.90 -39.09
CA ILE A 95 5.65 -51.57 -37.86
C ILE A 95 5.71 -52.70 -36.84
N PRO A 96 5.36 -53.97 -37.17
CA PRO A 96 5.44 -55.05 -36.19
C PRO A 96 6.86 -55.27 -35.66
N ALA A 97 7.87 -55.15 -36.53
CA ALA A 97 9.27 -55.27 -36.14
C ALA A 97 9.69 -54.19 -35.14
N LEU A 98 9.24 -52.95 -35.32
CA LEU A 98 9.53 -51.86 -34.37
C LEU A 98 8.67 -51.92 -33.11
N VAL A 99 7.43 -52.40 -33.18
CA VAL A 99 6.60 -52.66 -31.99
C VAL A 99 7.28 -53.68 -31.08
N GLN A 100 7.79 -54.78 -31.64
CA GLN A 100 8.49 -55.79 -30.84
C GLN A 100 9.71 -55.21 -30.11
N ARG A 101 10.35 -54.18 -30.66
CA ARG A 101 11.59 -53.60 -30.12
C ARG A 101 11.36 -52.44 -29.16
N LEU A 102 10.40 -51.57 -29.48
CA LEU A 102 10.17 -50.29 -28.80
C LEU A 102 8.82 -50.22 -28.08
N GLY A 103 7.87 -51.06 -28.48
CA GLY A 103 6.47 -51.04 -28.01
C GLY A 103 6.13 -52.07 -26.92
N THR A 104 7.06 -52.95 -26.56
CA THR A 104 6.90 -53.92 -25.46
C THR A 104 6.87 -53.24 -24.09
N ASN A 105 6.61 -54.02 -23.03
CA ASN A 105 6.57 -53.48 -21.65
C ASN A 105 7.87 -52.77 -21.27
N ASP A 106 8.98 -53.41 -21.59
CA ASP A 106 10.32 -52.84 -21.52
C ASP A 106 10.85 -52.63 -22.94
N ILE A 107 11.51 -51.50 -23.18
CA ILE A 107 12.16 -51.24 -24.47
C ILE A 107 13.35 -52.19 -24.60
N ILE A 108 13.31 -53.06 -25.62
CA ILE A 108 14.33 -54.10 -25.82
C ILE A 108 15.63 -53.51 -26.36
N GLU A 109 15.57 -52.43 -27.15
CA GLU A 109 16.77 -51.80 -27.73
C GLU A 109 17.54 -50.96 -26.69
N PRO A 110 18.75 -51.39 -26.27
CA PRO A 110 19.51 -50.66 -25.26
C PRO A 110 20.17 -49.37 -25.80
N SER A 111 20.55 -49.31 -27.08
CA SER A 111 21.29 -48.18 -27.64
C SER A 111 20.36 -47.01 -27.97
N GLU A 112 20.62 -45.86 -27.35
CA GLU A 112 19.85 -44.63 -27.56
C GLU A 112 19.94 -44.11 -29.00
N GLU A 113 21.09 -44.26 -29.66
CA GLU A 113 21.27 -43.88 -31.06
C GLU A 113 20.43 -44.76 -31.99
N ILE A 114 20.32 -46.06 -31.70
CA ILE A 114 19.50 -46.99 -32.49
C ILE A 114 18.01 -46.73 -32.25
N ARG A 115 17.60 -46.42 -31.00
CA ARG A 115 16.22 -46.00 -30.73
C ARG A 115 15.88 -44.74 -31.50
N LEU A 116 16.77 -43.74 -31.51
CA LEU A 116 16.58 -42.52 -32.31
C LEU A 116 16.43 -42.85 -33.79
N LYS A 117 17.34 -43.64 -34.37
CA LYS A 117 17.26 -44.03 -35.78
C LYS A 117 15.99 -44.81 -36.12
N SER A 118 15.50 -45.64 -35.20
CA SER A 118 14.25 -46.37 -35.36
C SER A 118 13.05 -45.42 -35.43
N ILE A 119 13.01 -44.40 -34.56
CA ILE A 119 12.00 -43.34 -34.63
C ILE A 119 12.19 -42.46 -35.85
N THR A 120 13.41 -42.22 -36.32
CA THR A 120 13.68 -41.52 -37.59
C THR A 120 13.07 -42.26 -38.78
N VAL A 121 13.19 -43.59 -38.85
CA VAL A 121 12.52 -44.40 -39.90
C VAL A 121 11.00 -44.20 -39.86
N LEU A 122 10.40 -44.27 -38.67
CA LEU A 122 8.96 -44.04 -38.49
C LEU A 122 8.54 -42.62 -38.89
N TYR A 123 9.35 -41.63 -38.52
CA TYR A 123 9.14 -40.24 -38.89
C TYR A 123 9.20 -40.02 -40.40
N GLU A 124 10.18 -40.62 -41.08
CA GLU A 124 10.32 -40.53 -42.54
C GLU A 124 9.15 -41.20 -43.26
N LEU A 125 8.71 -42.38 -42.80
CA LEU A 125 7.50 -43.03 -43.31
C LEU A 125 6.27 -42.14 -43.15
N CYS A 126 6.09 -41.54 -41.96
CA CYS A 126 5.00 -40.61 -41.72
C CYS A 126 5.14 -39.34 -42.57
N ARG A 127 6.36 -38.85 -42.85
CA ARG A 127 6.62 -37.63 -43.64
C ARG A 127 6.27 -37.85 -45.11
N ILE A 128 6.81 -38.90 -45.71
CA ILE A 128 6.72 -39.19 -47.15
C ILE A 128 5.27 -39.48 -47.57
N TYR A 129 4.48 -40.13 -46.71
CA TYR A 129 3.15 -40.57 -47.11
C TYR A 129 2.08 -39.49 -46.86
N PRO A 130 1.41 -38.96 -47.90
CA PRO A 130 0.47 -37.84 -47.74
C PRO A 130 -0.91 -38.26 -47.20
N ASN A 131 -1.34 -39.51 -47.42
CA ASN A 131 -2.68 -39.98 -47.06
C ASN A 131 -2.73 -40.55 -45.63
N GLY A 132 -3.59 -40.02 -44.76
CA GLY A 132 -3.74 -40.50 -43.39
C GLY A 132 -4.30 -41.92 -43.24
N ASN A 133 -5.05 -42.40 -44.23
CA ASN A 133 -5.92 -43.57 -44.08
C ASN A 133 -5.16 -44.89 -43.92
N ARG A 134 -4.03 -45.06 -44.63
CA ARG A 134 -3.20 -46.28 -44.52
C ARG A 134 -2.33 -46.27 -43.26
N LEU A 135 -1.77 -45.11 -42.88
CA LEU A 135 -1.09 -44.97 -41.59
C LEU A 135 -2.05 -45.32 -40.44
N GLY A 136 -3.31 -44.90 -40.58
CA GLY A 136 -4.39 -45.21 -39.66
C GLY A 136 -4.71 -46.69 -39.48
N LEU A 137 -4.33 -47.57 -40.43
CA LEU A 137 -4.51 -49.03 -40.29
C LEU A 137 -3.63 -49.63 -39.19
N TYR A 138 -2.50 -48.99 -38.91
CA TYR A 138 -1.52 -49.41 -37.90
C TYR A 138 -1.49 -48.45 -36.69
N LEU A 139 -2.51 -47.59 -36.55
CA LEU A 139 -2.49 -46.49 -35.59
C LEU A 139 -2.23 -46.96 -34.16
N ASN A 140 -2.81 -48.09 -33.76
CA ASN A 140 -2.60 -48.68 -32.45
C ASN A 140 -1.11 -48.99 -32.20
N GLU A 141 -0.46 -49.61 -33.17
CA GLU A 141 0.96 -49.95 -33.12
C GLU A 141 1.86 -48.71 -33.06
N TRP A 142 1.56 -47.67 -33.85
CA TRP A 142 2.27 -46.39 -33.75
C TRP A 142 2.15 -45.80 -32.35
N VAL A 143 0.94 -45.77 -31.80
CA VAL A 143 0.65 -45.23 -30.46
C VAL A 143 1.34 -46.03 -29.37
N ILE A 144 1.39 -47.36 -29.47
CA ILE A 144 2.10 -48.24 -28.54
C ILE A 144 3.60 -47.88 -28.48
N ILE A 145 4.24 -47.65 -29.63
CA ILE A 145 5.64 -47.22 -29.69
C ILE A 145 5.79 -45.83 -29.07
N LEU A 146 5.01 -44.86 -29.54
CA LEU A 146 5.10 -43.46 -29.12
C LEU A 146 4.86 -43.27 -27.62
N LYS A 147 3.92 -44.00 -27.04
CA LYS A 147 3.63 -43.99 -25.59
C LYS A 147 4.88 -44.29 -24.75
N ARG A 148 5.81 -45.11 -25.27
CA ARG A 148 7.07 -45.45 -24.61
C ARG A 148 8.17 -44.46 -24.95
N THR A 149 8.30 -44.07 -26.21
CA THR A 149 9.44 -43.27 -26.68
C THR A 149 9.30 -41.77 -26.39
N ILE A 150 8.07 -41.26 -26.18
CA ILE A 150 7.86 -39.88 -25.71
C ILE A 150 8.56 -39.64 -24.36
N VAL A 151 8.57 -40.63 -23.48
CA VAL A 151 9.22 -40.58 -22.17
C VAL A 151 10.59 -41.26 -22.14
N ASP A 152 11.22 -41.47 -23.30
CA ASP A 152 12.53 -42.13 -23.41
C ASP A 152 13.60 -41.42 -22.58
N PRO A 153 14.54 -42.13 -21.92
CA PRO A 153 15.64 -41.47 -21.20
C PRO A 153 16.47 -40.52 -22.08
N TYR A 154 16.57 -40.79 -23.39
CA TYR A 154 17.37 -40.01 -24.31
C TYR A 154 16.61 -38.78 -24.88
N PRO A 155 17.10 -37.55 -24.65
CA PRO A 155 16.45 -36.30 -25.04
C PRO A 155 16.01 -36.21 -26.52
N GLU A 156 16.85 -36.67 -27.46
CA GLU A 156 16.53 -36.57 -28.89
C GLU A 156 15.44 -37.56 -29.33
N VAL A 157 15.34 -38.72 -28.67
CA VAL A 157 14.24 -39.67 -28.91
C VAL A 157 12.92 -39.07 -28.45
N ARG A 158 12.89 -38.43 -27.27
CA ARG A 158 11.68 -37.74 -26.78
C ARG A 158 11.22 -36.68 -27.77
N LYS A 159 12.15 -35.80 -28.16
CA LYS A 159 11.88 -34.69 -29.08
C LYS A 159 11.29 -35.20 -30.41
N LEU A 160 11.97 -36.15 -31.05
CA LEU A 160 11.51 -36.69 -32.34
C LEU A 160 10.21 -37.47 -32.20
N SER A 161 9.98 -38.14 -31.06
CA SER A 161 8.72 -38.84 -30.79
C SER A 161 7.55 -37.86 -30.64
N CYS A 162 7.74 -36.73 -29.95
CA CYS A 162 6.74 -35.67 -29.86
C CYS A 162 6.44 -35.07 -31.25
N GLU A 163 7.46 -34.79 -32.05
CA GLU A 163 7.29 -34.26 -33.41
C GLU A 163 6.56 -35.27 -34.33
N LEU A 164 6.94 -36.55 -34.27
CA LEU A 164 6.25 -37.62 -34.97
C LEU A 164 4.79 -37.74 -34.54
N THR A 165 4.53 -37.63 -33.24
CA THR A 165 3.16 -37.69 -32.70
C THR A 165 2.30 -36.56 -33.25
N SER A 166 2.82 -35.33 -33.29
CA SER A 166 2.16 -34.18 -33.92
C SER A 166 1.76 -34.47 -35.37
N LYS A 167 2.72 -34.97 -36.17
CA LYS A 167 2.50 -35.24 -37.60
C LYS A 167 1.52 -36.38 -37.83
N LEU A 168 1.64 -37.45 -37.03
CA LEU A 168 0.73 -38.59 -37.10
C LEU A 168 -0.69 -38.19 -36.74
N ALA A 169 -0.87 -37.38 -35.69
CA ALA A 169 -2.18 -36.85 -35.29
C ALA A 169 -2.84 -36.05 -36.42
N ALA A 170 -2.08 -35.12 -37.02
CA ALA A 170 -2.57 -34.29 -38.13
C ALA A 170 -2.92 -35.12 -39.37
N LYS A 171 -2.10 -36.13 -39.72
CA LYS A 171 -2.37 -36.98 -40.89
C LYS A 171 -3.53 -37.94 -40.66
N CYS A 172 -3.61 -38.58 -39.49
CA CYS A 172 -4.61 -39.61 -39.18
C CYS A 172 -5.88 -39.07 -38.50
N HIS A 173 -6.19 -37.77 -38.68
CA HIS A 173 -7.21 -37.06 -37.91
C HIS A 173 -8.61 -37.74 -37.89
N GLU A 174 -8.99 -38.49 -38.92
CA GLU A 174 -10.28 -39.20 -38.98
C GLU A 174 -10.42 -40.28 -37.89
N LYS A 175 -9.34 -41.00 -37.57
CA LYS A 175 -9.34 -42.13 -36.63
C LYS A 175 -8.52 -41.87 -35.36
N PHE A 176 -7.76 -40.78 -35.31
CA PHE A 176 -6.81 -40.51 -34.23
C PHE A 176 -7.49 -40.38 -32.86
N HIS A 177 -8.72 -39.84 -32.82
CA HIS A 177 -9.52 -39.72 -31.60
C HIS A 177 -9.67 -41.02 -30.81
N LEU A 178 -9.67 -42.18 -31.47
CA LEU A 178 -9.82 -43.49 -30.82
C LEU A 178 -8.68 -43.82 -29.85
N MET A 179 -7.45 -43.34 -30.11
CA MET A 179 -6.24 -43.75 -29.38
C MET A 179 -5.51 -42.58 -28.69
N SER A 180 -5.91 -41.34 -28.99
CA SER A 180 -5.26 -40.09 -28.57
C SER A 180 -5.03 -39.94 -27.07
N GLU A 181 -6.00 -40.32 -26.23
CA GLU A 181 -5.94 -40.15 -24.77
C GLU A 181 -4.73 -40.84 -24.12
N SER A 182 -4.30 -41.97 -24.68
CA SER A 182 -3.19 -42.76 -24.14
C SER A 182 -1.82 -42.06 -24.22
N LEU A 183 -1.72 -41.02 -25.05
CA LEU A 183 -0.51 -40.21 -25.28
C LEU A 183 -0.44 -38.97 -24.38
N ILE A 184 -1.57 -38.54 -23.80
CA ILE A 184 -1.67 -37.30 -23.01
C ILE A 184 -0.70 -37.33 -21.81
N LYS A 185 -0.78 -38.38 -20.98
CA LYS A 185 0.09 -38.53 -19.80
C LYS A 185 1.59 -38.58 -20.14
N PRO A 186 2.05 -39.40 -21.11
CA PRO A 186 3.44 -39.37 -21.58
C PRO A 186 3.93 -37.98 -22.01
N ILE A 187 3.09 -37.23 -22.74
CA ILE A 187 3.44 -35.89 -23.23
C ILE A 187 3.54 -34.90 -22.07
N ILE A 188 2.57 -34.90 -21.15
CA ILE A 188 2.59 -34.05 -19.94
C ILE A 188 3.87 -34.30 -19.12
N GLU A 189 4.31 -35.55 -19.00
CA GLU A 189 5.56 -35.84 -18.30
C GLU A 189 6.78 -35.27 -19.04
N THR A 190 6.75 -35.28 -20.37
CA THR A 190 7.81 -34.71 -21.21
C THR A 190 7.83 -33.19 -21.20
N MET A 191 6.69 -32.53 -20.98
CA MET A 191 6.61 -31.09 -20.77
C MET A 191 7.38 -30.62 -19.53
N LYS A 192 7.73 -31.51 -18.60
CA LYS A 192 8.53 -31.21 -17.40
C LYS A 192 10.04 -31.35 -17.60
N HIS A 193 10.48 -31.69 -18.80
CA HIS A 193 11.89 -31.96 -19.09
C HIS A 193 12.80 -30.75 -18.84
N GLN A 194 14.06 -30.97 -18.45
CA GLN A 194 15.02 -29.91 -18.12
C GLN A 194 15.34 -28.97 -19.31
N HIS A 195 15.35 -29.49 -20.54
CA HIS A 195 15.67 -28.71 -21.75
C HIS A 195 14.41 -28.07 -22.37
N ALA A 196 14.44 -26.75 -22.55
CA ALA A 196 13.32 -25.98 -23.08
C ALA A 196 12.85 -26.43 -24.47
N LYS A 197 13.78 -26.77 -25.39
CA LYS A 197 13.43 -27.26 -26.74
C LYS A 197 12.54 -28.50 -26.70
N ILE A 198 12.73 -29.38 -25.71
CA ILE A 198 11.91 -30.60 -25.55
C ILE A 198 10.55 -30.24 -24.96
N ARG A 199 10.50 -29.31 -23.99
CA ARG A 199 9.24 -28.82 -23.44
C ARG A 199 8.37 -28.17 -24.51
N VAL A 200 8.95 -27.33 -25.36
CA VAL A 200 8.26 -26.71 -26.52
C VAL A 200 7.69 -27.78 -27.44
N GLU A 201 8.49 -28.77 -27.83
CA GLU A 201 8.02 -29.84 -28.72
C GLU A 201 6.91 -30.69 -28.08
N ALA A 202 7.00 -30.94 -26.78
CA ALA A 202 5.96 -31.63 -26.03
C ALA A 202 4.65 -30.82 -25.95
N ILE A 203 4.73 -29.50 -25.75
CA ILE A 203 3.56 -28.61 -25.77
C ILE A 203 2.90 -28.62 -27.14
N ASN A 204 3.68 -28.50 -28.22
CA ASN A 204 3.17 -28.56 -29.59
C ASN A 204 2.53 -29.93 -29.88
N ALA A 205 3.15 -31.02 -29.42
CA ALA A 205 2.60 -32.36 -29.52
C ALA A 205 1.28 -32.51 -28.78
N LEU A 206 1.19 -32.02 -27.53
CA LEU A 206 -0.06 -32.01 -26.77
C LEU A 206 -1.15 -31.24 -27.52
N GLY A 207 -0.79 -30.07 -28.07
CA GLY A 207 -1.63 -29.24 -28.92
C GLY A 207 -2.27 -30.01 -30.07
N ASN A 208 -1.46 -30.68 -30.87
CA ASN A 208 -1.93 -31.44 -32.02
C ASN A 208 -2.68 -32.71 -31.62
N VAL A 209 -2.23 -33.42 -30.58
CA VAL A 209 -2.88 -34.64 -30.09
C VAL A 209 -4.31 -34.36 -29.66
N ILE A 210 -4.55 -33.27 -28.93
CA ILE A 210 -5.90 -32.88 -28.52
C ILE A 210 -6.71 -32.36 -29.72
N ARG A 211 -6.11 -31.52 -30.55
CA ARG A 211 -6.77 -30.92 -31.72
C ARG A 211 -7.38 -31.97 -32.65
N TYR A 212 -6.60 -33.01 -32.96
CA TYR A 212 -7.02 -34.08 -33.87
C TYR A 212 -7.55 -35.33 -33.14
N GLY A 213 -7.56 -35.31 -31.80
CA GLY A 213 -7.93 -36.43 -30.95
C GLY A 213 -9.27 -36.26 -30.25
N ASN A 214 -9.40 -36.85 -29.06
CA ASN A 214 -10.56 -36.64 -28.20
C ASN A 214 -10.42 -35.28 -27.46
N ASN A 215 -11.33 -34.36 -27.74
CA ASN A 215 -11.30 -33.01 -27.15
C ASN A 215 -11.55 -33.02 -25.62
N LYS A 216 -12.06 -34.12 -25.04
CA LYS A 216 -12.18 -34.29 -23.59
C LYS A 216 -10.84 -34.14 -22.85
N SER A 217 -9.74 -34.51 -23.49
CA SER A 217 -8.40 -34.39 -22.92
C SER A 217 -7.93 -32.96 -22.70
N VAL A 218 -8.69 -31.94 -23.14
CA VAL A 218 -8.47 -30.55 -22.70
C VAL A 218 -8.50 -30.48 -21.17
N GLU A 219 -9.45 -31.14 -20.50
CA GLU A 219 -9.61 -31.11 -19.04
C GLU A 219 -8.35 -31.57 -18.30
N ASP A 220 -7.72 -32.64 -18.80
CA ASP A 220 -6.49 -33.19 -18.22
C ASP A 220 -5.25 -32.30 -18.47
N SER A 221 -5.35 -31.35 -19.40
CA SER A 221 -4.20 -30.59 -19.93
C SER A 221 -4.13 -29.15 -19.43
N VAL A 222 -5.25 -28.58 -18.94
CA VAL A 222 -5.31 -27.18 -18.50
C VAL A 222 -4.32 -26.89 -17.39
N SER A 223 -4.31 -27.68 -16.31
CA SER A 223 -3.40 -27.46 -15.18
C SER A 223 -1.93 -27.63 -15.56
N PRO A 224 -1.52 -28.70 -16.27
CA PRO A 224 -0.16 -28.81 -16.80
C PRO A 224 0.29 -27.64 -17.69
N LEU A 225 -0.60 -27.12 -18.54
CA LEU A 225 -0.31 -25.95 -19.39
C LEU A 225 -0.21 -24.67 -18.56
N ALA A 226 -1.11 -24.47 -17.59
CA ALA A 226 -1.07 -23.32 -16.68
C ALA A 226 0.28 -23.25 -15.94
N GLN A 227 0.80 -24.40 -15.49
CA GLN A 227 2.11 -24.49 -14.82
C GLN A 227 3.29 -24.07 -15.71
N ARG A 228 3.14 -24.05 -17.04
CA ARG A 228 4.20 -23.60 -17.95
C ARG A 228 4.28 -22.07 -18.06
N PHE A 229 3.29 -21.30 -17.61
CA PHE A 229 3.43 -19.84 -17.51
C PHE A 229 4.46 -19.39 -16.47
N PHE A 230 4.87 -20.29 -15.56
CA PHE A 230 5.96 -20.06 -14.61
C PHE A 230 7.33 -20.52 -15.14
N ASP A 231 7.42 -20.95 -16.41
CA ASP A 231 8.68 -21.35 -17.02
C ASP A 231 9.58 -20.14 -17.27
N HIS A 232 10.86 -20.24 -16.90
CA HIS A 232 11.84 -19.17 -17.12
C HIS A 232 12.16 -18.93 -18.61
N THR A 233 11.86 -19.89 -19.48
CA THR A 233 12.12 -19.76 -20.92
C THR A 233 10.88 -19.24 -21.64
N SER A 234 10.98 -18.02 -22.20
CA SER A 234 9.90 -17.36 -22.94
C SER A 234 9.31 -18.22 -24.07
N THR A 235 10.15 -18.93 -24.83
CA THR A 235 9.68 -19.80 -25.92
C THR A 235 8.75 -20.92 -25.46
N VAL A 236 8.87 -21.38 -24.21
CA VAL A 236 7.96 -22.38 -23.63
C VAL A 236 6.60 -21.75 -23.35
N ARG A 237 6.57 -20.54 -22.78
CA ARG A 237 5.34 -19.78 -22.52
C ARG A 237 4.63 -19.42 -23.83
N LEU A 238 5.38 -18.96 -24.82
CA LEU A 238 4.88 -18.68 -26.17
C LEU A 238 4.26 -19.92 -26.83
N ALA A 239 4.86 -21.10 -26.67
CA ALA A 239 4.31 -22.34 -27.20
C ALA A 239 2.92 -22.65 -26.61
N VAL A 240 2.71 -22.38 -25.31
CA VAL A 240 1.38 -22.55 -24.69
C VAL A 240 0.37 -21.59 -25.29
N ILE A 241 0.71 -20.30 -25.42
CA ILE A 241 -0.17 -19.29 -26.02
C ILE A 241 -0.59 -19.70 -27.43
N ASN A 242 0.37 -20.11 -28.27
CA ASN A 242 0.07 -20.56 -29.63
C ASN A 242 -0.84 -21.79 -29.65
N VAL A 243 -0.54 -22.81 -28.85
CA VAL A 243 -1.35 -24.03 -28.79
C VAL A 243 -2.78 -23.74 -28.35
N VAL A 244 -2.96 -22.98 -27.27
CA VAL A 244 -4.31 -22.68 -26.76
C VAL A 244 -5.05 -21.73 -27.70
N GLY A 245 -4.37 -20.74 -28.30
CA GLY A 245 -4.98 -19.87 -29.31
C GLY A 245 -5.47 -20.66 -30.53
N ILE A 246 -4.67 -21.60 -31.03
CA ILE A 246 -5.06 -22.54 -32.08
C ILE A 246 -6.25 -23.39 -31.65
N TRP A 247 -6.31 -23.86 -30.40
CA TRP A 247 -7.49 -24.59 -29.92
C TRP A 247 -8.74 -23.72 -29.92
N MET A 248 -8.64 -22.48 -29.43
CA MET A 248 -9.77 -21.54 -29.42
C MET A 248 -10.22 -21.15 -30.83
N LEU A 249 -9.33 -21.20 -31.82
CA LEU A 249 -9.70 -20.99 -33.22
C LEU A 249 -10.25 -22.28 -33.85
N GLU A 250 -9.57 -23.42 -33.73
CA GLU A 250 -9.70 -24.53 -34.66
C GLU A 250 -10.18 -25.85 -34.03
N LEU A 251 -10.29 -25.94 -32.70
CA LEU A 251 -10.80 -27.14 -32.04
C LEU A 251 -12.28 -27.36 -32.39
N ARG A 252 -12.65 -28.62 -32.69
CA ARG A 252 -14.00 -28.98 -33.15
C ARG A 252 -15.06 -28.65 -32.11
N ASP A 253 -14.83 -29.02 -30.86
CA ASP A 253 -15.73 -28.76 -29.72
C ASP A 253 -15.23 -27.59 -28.83
N ARG A 254 -14.64 -26.55 -29.43
CA ARG A 254 -14.05 -25.41 -28.68
C ARG A 254 -15.04 -24.73 -27.72
N TYR A 255 -16.33 -24.69 -28.05
CA TYR A 255 -17.36 -24.01 -27.27
C TYR A 255 -17.51 -24.61 -25.87
N SER A 256 -17.41 -25.92 -25.74
CA SER A 256 -17.49 -26.64 -24.47
C SER A 256 -16.35 -26.26 -23.51
N TYR A 257 -15.20 -25.86 -24.06
CA TYR A 257 -13.95 -25.67 -23.32
C TYR A 257 -13.46 -24.22 -23.26
N PHE A 258 -14.18 -23.23 -23.81
CA PHE A 258 -13.74 -21.84 -23.80
C PHE A 258 -13.41 -21.33 -22.40
N HIS A 259 -14.26 -21.59 -21.40
CA HIS A 259 -14.00 -21.23 -20.00
C HIS A 259 -12.68 -21.78 -19.42
N MET A 260 -12.14 -22.88 -19.96
CA MET A 260 -10.85 -23.44 -19.54
C MET A 260 -9.67 -22.83 -20.29
N MET A 261 -9.86 -22.48 -21.56
CA MET A 261 -8.82 -21.95 -22.44
C MET A 261 -8.63 -20.44 -22.28
N LEU A 262 -9.70 -19.70 -21.97
CA LEU A 262 -9.70 -18.25 -21.76
C LEU A 262 -8.66 -17.80 -20.74
N PRO A 263 -8.61 -18.37 -19.51
CA PRO A 263 -7.56 -18.03 -18.54
C PRO A 263 -6.14 -18.21 -19.08
N LEU A 264 -5.89 -19.26 -19.85
CA LEU A 264 -4.56 -19.58 -20.37
C LEU A 264 -4.12 -18.56 -21.43
N VAL A 265 -4.98 -18.25 -22.41
CA VAL A 265 -4.63 -17.28 -23.47
C VAL A 265 -4.48 -15.88 -22.88
N LEU A 266 -5.45 -15.45 -22.06
CA LEU A 266 -5.46 -14.09 -21.51
C LEU A 266 -4.29 -13.83 -20.55
N THR A 267 -3.77 -14.85 -19.87
CA THR A 267 -2.56 -14.71 -19.03
C THR A 267 -1.36 -14.15 -19.82
N GLY A 268 -1.29 -14.39 -21.14
CA GLY A 268 -0.22 -13.89 -22.00
C GLY A 268 -0.13 -12.36 -22.09
N TYR A 269 -1.21 -11.61 -21.82
CA TYR A 269 -1.18 -10.14 -21.75
C TYR A 269 -0.28 -9.62 -20.62
N THR A 270 0.02 -10.46 -19.61
CA THR A 270 0.86 -10.10 -18.46
C THR A 270 2.26 -10.67 -18.53
N ASP A 271 2.65 -11.21 -19.69
CA ASP A 271 4.01 -11.70 -19.87
C ASP A 271 5.02 -10.54 -19.90
N GLU A 272 6.22 -10.78 -19.39
CA GLU A 272 7.32 -9.81 -19.42
C GLU A 272 7.84 -9.57 -20.84
N ILE A 273 7.72 -10.57 -21.73
CA ILE A 273 8.20 -10.50 -23.11
C ILE A 273 7.13 -9.91 -24.04
N GLU A 274 7.51 -8.88 -24.78
CA GLU A 274 6.64 -8.16 -25.72
C GLU A 274 6.07 -9.05 -26.82
N GLU A 275 6.90 -9.91 -27.44
CA GLU A 275 6.47 -10.87 -28.47
C GLU A 275 5.30 -11.76 -28.00
N ILE A 276 5.28 -12.15 -26.72
CA ILE A 276 4.19 -12.97 -26.16
C ILE A 276 2.93 -12.13 -26.04
N ARG A 277 3.02 -10.88 -25.56
CA ARG A 277 1.88 -9.98 -25.45
C ARG A 277 1.28 -9.66 -26.82
N GLU A 278 2.10 -9.39 -27.82
CA GLU A 278 1.67 -9.13 -29.20
C GLU A 278 1.02 -10.37 -29.83
N THR A 279 1.62 -11.55 -29.64
CA THR A 279 1.04 -12.82 -30.12
C THR A 279 -0.30 -13.10 -29.46
N THR A 280 -0.41 -12.89 -28.14
CA THR A 280 -1.68 -13.00 -27.42
C THR A 280 -2.72 -12.04 -27.95
N ASP A 281 -2.36 -10.77 -28.20
CA ASP A 281 -3.28 -9.76 -28.71
C ASP A 281 -3.82 -10.12 -30.10
N SER A 282 -2.93 -10.52 -31.02
CA SER A 282 -3.31 -10.96 -32.37
C SER A 282 -4.21 -12.19 -32.33
N LEU A 283 -3.83 -13.23 -31.57
CA LEU A 283 -4.63 -14.46 -31.46
C LEU A 283 -5.99 -14.17 -30.83
N TRP A 284 -6.02 -13.37 -29.76
CA TRP A 284 -7.26 -13.03 -29.07
C TRP A 284 -8.20 -12.25 -29.99
N TRP A 285 -7.67 -11.30 -30.75
CA TRP A 285 -8.44 -10.56 -31.76
C TRP A 285 -9.06 -11.51 -32.80
N ASP A 286 -8.27 -12.41 -33.38
CA ASP A 286 -8.74 -13.37 -34.37
C ASP A 286 -9.77 -14.34 -33.81
N ILE A 287 -9.62 -14.79 -32.56
CA ILE A 287 -10.59 -15.62 -31.85
C ILE A 287 -11.93 -14.90 -31.74
N GLY A 288 -11.91 -13.61 -31.37
CA GLY A 288 -13.11 -12.78 -31.30
C GLY A 288 -13.78 -12.61 -32.67
N LEU A 289 -13.02 -12.29 -33.72
CA LEU A 289 -13.57 -12.18 -35.08
C LEU A 289 -14.20 -13.49 -35.55
N LYS A 290 -13.56 -14.62 -35.25
CA LYS A 290 -14.09 -15.94 -35.59
C LYS A 290 -15.40 -16.22 -34.86
N TYR A 291 -15.45 -15.95 -33.56
CA TYR A 291 -16.66 -16.12 -32.77
C TYR A 291 -17.80 -15.21 -33.27
N GLU A 292 -17.51 -13.95 -33.57
CA GLU A 292 -18.49 -13.01 -34.11
C GLU A 292 -19.10 -13.53 -35.42
N LYS A 293 -18.25 -13.98 -36.35
CA LYS A 293 -18.69 -14.56 -37.63
C LYS A 293 -19.53 -15.82 -37.47
N GLU A 294 -19.21 -16.67 -36.50
CA GLU A 294 -19.93 -17.93 -36.28
C GLU A 294 -21.27 -17.75 -35.55
N ASN A 295 -21.46 -16.61 -34.86
CA ASN A 295 -22.66 -16.29 -34.11
C ASN A 295 -23.32 -15.00 -34.61
N GLU A 296 -23.19 -14.68 -35.90
CA GLU A 296 -23.66 -13.42 -36.50
C GLU A 296 -25.16 -13.18 -36.24
N GLU A 297 -25.98 -14.22 -36.35
CA GLU A 297 -27.44 -14.12 -36.10
C GLU A 297 -27.76 -13.80 -34.64
N ASP A 298 -27.06 -14.41 -33.68
CA ASP A 298 -27.23 -14.16 -32.24
C ASP A 298 -26.75 -12.76 -31.85
N LEU A 299 -25.74 -12.23 -32.55
CA LEU A 299 -25.09 -10.95 -32.26
C LEU A 299 -25.58 -9.81 -33.15
N LYS A 300 -26.54 -10.08 -34.04
CA LYS A 300 -27.00 -9.16 -35.09
C LYS A 300 -27.34 -7.77 -34.58
N ASP A 301 -28.06 -7.68 -33.46
CA ASP A 301 -28.43 -6.38 -32.89
C ASP A 301 -27.20 -5.61 -32.37
N GLN A 302 -26.25 -6.29 -31.74
CA GLN A 302 -25.02 -5.66 -31.24
C GLN A 302 -24.08 -5.26 -32.38
N ILE A 303 -24.10 -5.98 -33.50
CA ILE A 303 -23.35 -5.65 -34.72
C ILE A 303 -23.97 -4.44 -35.42
N ASN A 304 -25.30 -4.42 -35.59
CA ASN A 304 -26.02 -3.33 -36.26
C ASN A 304 -26.05 -2.05 -35.42
N PHE A 305 -26.07 -2.18 -34.09
CA PHE A 305 -26.13 -1.08 -33.14
C PHE A 305 -24.96 -1.18 -32.14
N PRO A 306 -23.71 -0.92 -32.57
CA PRO A 306 -22.55 -1.08 -31.71
C PRO A 306 -22.59 -0.07 -30.56
N HIS A 307 -22.65 -0.59 -29.33
CA HIS A 307 -22.53 0.23 -28.13
C HIS A 307 -21.06 0.61 -27.93
N ASN A 308 -20.75 1.90 -28.03
CA ASN A 308 -19.43 2.45 -27.71
C ASN A 308 -19.51 3.20 -26.37
N PRO A 309 -18.71 2.82 -25.36
CA PRO A 309 -18.74 3.49 -24.07
C PRO A 309 -18.28 4.95 -24.26
N LYS A 310 -18.97 5.89 -23.61
CA LYS A 310 -18.63 7.33 -23.68
C LYS A 310 -17.19 7.61 -23.23
N LYS A 311 -16.69 6.80 -22.31
CA LYS A 311 -15.36 6.89 -21.69
C LYS A 311 -14.72 5.50 -21.73
N TYR A 312 -13.44 5.45 -22.03
CA TYR A 312 -12.65 4.23 -21.99
C TYR A 312 -11.35 4.47 -21.21
N PRO A 313 -10.79 3.47 -20.50
CA PRO A 313 -9.49 3.60 -19.86
C PRO A 313 -8.41 4.05 -20.86
N PRO A 314 -7.54 5.00 -20.49
CA PRO A 314 -6.50 5.50 -21.39
C PRO A 314 -5.50 4.39 -21.73
N ASN A 315 -4.92 4.45 -22.93
CA ASN A 315 -3.89 3.52 -23.43
C ASN A 315 -4.33 2.06 -23.59
N LEU A 316 -5.64 1.77 -23.60
CA LEU A 316 -6.16 0.43 -23.90
C LEU A 316 -6.95 0.43 -25.21
N THR A 317 -6.73 -0.61 -26.01
CA THR A 317 -7.52 -0.89 -27.21
C THR A 317 -8.77 -1.64 -26.81
N ARG A 318 -9.94 -1.16 -27.23
CA ARG A 318 -11.18 -1.87 -26.92
C ARG A 318 -11.22 -3.24 -27.63
N PRO A 319 -11.47 -4.36 -26.90
CA PRO A 319 -11.61 -5.67 -27.53
C PRO A 319 -12.80 -5.72 -28.49
N ASN A 320 -12.69 -6.51 -29.56
CA ASN A 320 -13.79 -6.70 -30.50
C ASN A 320 -15.01 -7.37 -29.82
N LEU A 321 -16.16 -7.33 -30.49
CA LEU A 321 -17.43 -7.81 -29.91
C LEU A 321 -17.35 -9.29 -29.54
N GLY A 322 -16.77 -10.14 -30.39
CA GLY A 322 -16.63 -11.56 -30.09
C GLY A 322 -15.79 -11.84 -28.85
N CYS A 323 -14.68 -11.12 -28.64
CA CYS A 323 -13.87 -11.22 -27.41
C CYS A 323 -14.70 -10.92 -26.16
N ARG A 324 -15.44 -9.80 -26.18
CA ARG A 324 -16.26 -9.37 -25.05
C ARG A 324 -17.38 -10.36 -24.74
N GLU A 325 -18.04 -10.88 -25.77
CA GLU A 325 -19.09 -11.89 -25.62
C GLU A 325 -18.56 -13.24 -25.11
N LEU A 326 -17.37 -13.65 -25.54
CA LEU A 326 -16.70 -14.84 -25.02
C LEU A 326 -16.41 -14.72 -23.53
N VAL A 327 -15.87 -13.58 -23.07
CA VAL A 327 -15.62 -13.35 -21.64
C VAL A 327 -16.94 -13.33 -20.88
N LYS A 328 -17.92 -12.52 -21.31
CA LYS A 328 -19.25 -12.42 -20.70
C LYS A 328 -19.90 -13.79 -20.46
N ARG A 329 -19.90 -14.68 -21.46
CA ARG A 329 -20.54 -16.00 -21.36
C ARG A 329 -19.81 -16.98 -20.45
N ASN A 330 -18.50 -16.81 -20.25
CA ASN A 330 -17.67 -17.76 -19.51
C ASN A 330 -17.23 -17.27 -18.13
N LEU A 331 -17.43 -15.99 -17.81
CA LEU A 331 -16.92 -15.34 -16.61
C LEU A 331 -17.38 -16.03 -15.32
N ILE A 332 -18.64 -16.45 -15.24
CA ILE A 332 -19.21 -17.17 -14.09
C ILE A 332 -18.48 -18.48 -13.76
N ARG A 333 -17.87 -19.14 -14.75
CA ARG A 333 -17.13 -20.39 -14.56
C ARG A 333 -15.67 -20.15 -14.16
N ILE A 334 -15.13 -18.96 -14.48
CA ILE A 334 -13.73 -18.61 -14.26
C ILE A 334 -13.53 -17.95 -12.89
N LEU A 335 -14.42 -17.01 -12.52
CA LEU A 335 -14.29 -16.22 -11.29
C LEU A 335 -14.16 -17.05 -9.99
N PRO A 336 -14.85 -18.19 -9.81
CA PRO A 336 -14.69 -18.98 -8.59
C PRO A 336 -13.25 -19.47 -8.36
N ALA A 337 -12.54 -19.84 -9.42
CA ALA A 337 -11.14 -20.26 -9.33
C ALA A 337 -10.24 -19.08 -8.97
N ILE A 338 -10.41 -17.95 -9.66
CA ILE A 338 -9.67 -16.70 -9.37
C ILE A 338 -9.87 -16.27 -7.92
N ARG A 339 -11.10 -16.38 -7.39
CA ARG A 339 -11.41 -16.04 -6.01
C ARG A 339 -10.60 -16.86 -5.01
N ASN A 340 -10.52 -18.17 -5.26
CA ASN A 340 -9.76 -19.07 -4.39
C ASN A 340 -8.26 -18.76 -4.49
N ASP A 341 -7.75 -18.64 -5.72
CA ASP A 341 -6.33 -18.44 -5.97
C ASP A 341 -5.82 -17.06 -5.52
N LEU A 342 -6.66 -16.02 -5.54
CA LEU A 342 -6.32 -14.67 -5.05
C LEU A 342 -6.08 -14.61 -3.55
N THR A 343 -6.61 -15.57 -2.80
CA THR A 343 -6.47 -15.63 -1.34
C THR A 343 -5.68 -16.86 -0.88
N ASP A 344 -5.04 -17.55 -1.83
CA ASP A 344 -4.23 -18.72 -1.56
C ASP A 344 -2.87 -18.36 -0.96
N TRP A 345 -2.26 -19.29 -0.23
CA TRP A 345 -0.95 -19.07 0.40
C TRP A 345 0.20 -18.97 -0.63
N VAL A 346 0.03 -19.50 -1.85
CA VAL A 346 1.04 -19.45 -2.91
C VAL A 346 1.08 -18.09 -3.60
N VAL A 347 2.13 -17.30 -3.30
CA VAL A 347 2.36 -15.94 -3.83
C VAL A 347 2.28 -15.87 -5.37
N ALA A 348 2.97 -16.78 -6.07
CA ALA A 348 3.00 -16.78 -7.53
C ALA A 348 1.61 -17.01 -8.16
N GLY A 349 0.77 -17.80 -7.48
CA GLY A 349 -0.63 -18.01 -7.84
C GLY A 349 -1.45 -16.74 -7.65
N ARG A 350 -1.35 -16.10 -6.47
CA ARG A 350 -2.03 -14.83 -6.19
C ARG A 350 -1.70 -13.74 -7.21
N ILE A 351 -0.42 -13.59 -7.56
CA ILE A 351 0.03 -12.61 -8.58
C ILE A 351 -0.64 -12.88 -9.92
N LYS A 352 -0.61 -14.11 -10.42
CA LYS A 352 -1.20 -14.47 -11.71
C LYS A 352 -2.71 -14.31 -11.72
N SER A 353 -3.38 -14.64 -10.62
CA SER A 353 -4.83 -14.47 -10.50
C SER A 353 -5.25 -13.01 -10.41
N ALA A 354 -4.46 -12.13 -9.77
CA ALA A 354 -4.71 -10.70 -9.74
C ALA A 354 -4.52 -10.06 -11.13
N GLN A 355 -3.45 -10.43 -11.82
CA GLN A 355 -3.18 -10.06 -13.21
C GLN A 355 -4.33 -10.48 -14.14
N LEU A 356 -4.76 -11.74 -14.05
CA LEU A 356 -5.86 -12.26 -14.85
C LEU A 356 -7.19 -11.58 -14.52
N LEU A 357 -7.46 -11.28 -13.25
CA LEU A 357 -8.67 -10.54 -12.85
C LEU A 357 -8.71 -9.16 -13.52
N ALA A 358 -7.60 -8.40 -13.51
CA ALA A 358 -7.52 -7.10 -14.19
C ALA A 358 -7.85 -7.20 -15.69
N ILE A 359 -7.30 -8.21 -16.37
CA ILE A 359 -7.59 -8.45 -17.79
C ILE A 359 -9.06 -8.83 -17.99
N LEU A 360 -9.60 -9.75 -17.20
CA LEU A 360 -11.00 -10.18 -17.33
C LEU A 360 -11.97 -9.03 -17.07
N THR A 361 -11.70 -8.17 -16.07
CA THR A 361 -12.52 -6.98 -15.82
C THR A 361 -12.48 -6.01 -16.99
N TRP A 362 -11.30 -5.77 -17.57
CA TRP A 362 -11.15 -4.95 -18.78
C TRP A 362 -11.93 -5.52 -19.97
N GLN A 363 -11.83 -6.83 -20.19
CA GLN A 363 -12.47 -7.52 -21.32
C GLN A 363 -13.98 -7.70 -21.14
N ALA A 364 -14.47 -7.79 -19.89
CA ALA A 364 -15.88 -7.91 -19.58
C ALA A 364 -16.65 -6.59 -19.73
N GLU A 365 -15.98 -5.44 -19.62
CA GLU A 365 -16.61 -4.11 -19.58
C GLU A 365 -17.80 -4.08 -18.59
N GLU A 366 -18.94 -3.52 -18.99
CA GLU A 366 -20.15 -3.38 -18.17
C GLU A 366 -20.74 -4.73 -17.70
N THR A 367 -20.39 -5.84 -18.38
CA THR A 367 -20.94 -7.17 -18.06
C THR A 367 -20.41 -7.73 -16.75
N ILE A 368 -19.29 -7.19 -16.22
CA ILE A 368 -18.79 -7.50 -14.87
C ILE A 368 -19.83 -7.21 -13.79
N THR A 369 -20.81 -6.34 -14.06
CA THR A 369 -21.91 -6.01 -13.15
C THR A 369 -22.63 -7.26 -12.61
N GLN A 370 -22.75 -8.33 -13.42
CA GLN A 370 -23.41 -9.58 -13.02
C GLN A 370 -22.67 -10.34 -11.89
N HIS A 371 -21.38 -10.08 -11.72
CA HIS A 371 -20.52 -10.74 -10.74
C HIS A 371 -19.88 -9.74 -9.76
N LEU A 372 -20.44 -8.53 -9.70
CA LEU A 372 -19.82 -7.40 -9.03
C LEU A 372 -19.70 -7.61 -7.52
N GLU A 373 -20.72 -8.16 -6.86
CA GLU A 373 -20.69 -8.41 -5.42
C GLU A 373 -19.55 -9.36 -5.04
N ASP A 374 -19.49 -10.54 -5.68
CA ASP A 374 -18.43 -11.52 -5.46
C ASP A 374 -17.03 -10.94 -5.78
N THR A 375 -16.94 -10.14 -6.85
CA THR A 375 -15.68 -9.50 -7.28
C THR A 375 -15.21 -8.47 -6.27
N LEU A 376 -16.10 -7.59 -5.78
CA LEU A 376 -15.77 -6.58 -4.77
C LEU A 376 -15.39 -7.22 -3.44
N GLN A 377 -16.06 -8.31 -3.04
CA GLN A 377 -15.72 -9.06 -1.84
C GLN A 377 -14.31 -9.66 -1.91
N VAL A 378 -13.93 -10.31 -3.02
CA VAL A 378 -12.56 -10.83 -3.14
C VAL A 378 -11.52 -9.69 -3.23
N CYS A 379 -11.81 -8.62 -3.98
CA CYS A 379 -10.93 -7.46 -4.07
C CYS A 379 -10.69 -6.83 -2.69
N SER A 380 -11.72 -6.77 -1.82
CA SER A 380 -11.58 -6.21 -0.46
C SER A 380 -10.55 -6.98 0.39
N LYS A 381 -10.40 -8.28 0.14
CA LYS A 381 -9.42 -9.13 0.83
C LYS A 381 -8.04 -9.03 0.18
N ALA A 382 -7.98 -9.01 -1.16
CA ALA A 382 -6.72 -9.00 -1.90
C ALA A 382 -6.04 -7.62 -1.97
N ILE A 383 -6.78 -6.51 -1.81
CA ILE A 383 -6.19 -5.14 -1.85
C ILE A 383 -5.35 -4.79 -0.61
N VAL A 384 -5.37 -5.65 0.41
CA VAL A 384 -4.52 -5.58 1.60
C VAL A 384 -3.45 -6.67 1.64
N ASP A 385 -3.21 -7.38 0.52
CA ASP A 385 -2.15 -8.39 0.40
C ASP A 385 -0.78 -7.81 0.72
N ASP A 386 0.16 -8.63 1.17
CA ASP A 386 1.55 -8.23 1.47
C ASP A 386 2.32 -7.89 0.19
N GLU A 387 1.99 -8.51 -0.93
CA GLU A 387 2.67 -8.33 -2.22
C GLU A 387 2.17 -7.09 -2.98
N THR A 388 3.10 -6.20 -3.35
CA THR A 388 2.79 -4.94 -4.06
C THR A 388 2.07 -5.20 -5.38
N ILE A 389 2.55 -6.17 -6.17
CA ILE A 389 2.01 -6.52 -7.49
C ILE A 389 0.54 -6.98 -7.37
N VAL A 390 0.19 -7.76 -6.34
CA VAL A 390 -1.19 -8.18 -6.11
C VAL A 390 -2.07 -6.96 -5.86
N ARG A 391 -1.64 -6.06 -4.96
CA ARG A 391 -2.38 -4.83 -4.66
C ARG A 391 -2.55 -3.93 -5.88
N GLU A 392 -1.50 -3.77 -6.69
CA GLU A 392 -1.52 -2.95 -7.91
C GLU A 392 -2.51 -3.50 -8.96
N GLN A 393 -2.49 -4.82 -9.20
CA GLN A 393 -3.38 -5.44 -10.19
C GLN A 393 -4.84 -5.44 -9.73
N VAL A 394 -5.11 -5.69 -8.44
CA VAL A 394 -6.45 -5.57 -7.87
C VAL A 394 -6.96 -4.12 -7.93
N ASN A 395 -6.10 -3.14 -7.64
CA ASN A 395 -6.40 -1.72 -7.80
C ASN A 395 -6.75 -1.40 -9.26
N GLN A 396 -6.00 -1.95 -10.22
CA GLN A 396 -6.31 -1.79 -11.64
C GLN A 396 -7.66 -2.40 -12.04
N SER A 397 -8.02 -3.59 -11.53
CA SER A 397 -9.36 -4.18 -11.70
C SER A 397 -10.45 -3.23 -11.19
N LEU A 398 -10.27 -2.63 -10.01
CA LEU A 398 -11.25 -1.71 -9.43
C LEU A 398 -11.36 -0.41 -10.22
N ILE A 399 -10.26 0.10 -10.78
CA ILE A 399 -10.29 1.24 -11.70
C ILE A 399 -11.15 0.88 -12.93
N TYR A 400 -10.96 -0.28 -13.54
CA TYR A 400 -11.78 -0.73 -14.67
C TYR A 400 -13.26 -0.86 -14.29
N ILE A 401 -13.58 -1.41 -13.12
CA ILE A 401 -14.96 -1.42 -12.60
C ILE A 401 -15.51 0.01 -12.53
N GLY A 402 -14.74 0.97 -12.01
CA GLY A 402 -15.15 2.37 -11.96
C GLY A 402 -15.40 3.02 -13.33
N TYR A 403 -14.70 2.56 -14.38
CA TYR A 403 -14.93 3.03 -15.76
C TYR A 403 -16.20 2.45 -16.40
N PHE A 404 -16.52 1.19 -16.11
CA PHE A 404 -17.56 0.45 -16.83
C PHE A 404 -18.86 0.26 -16.05
N VAL A 405 -18.82 0.39 -14.72
CA VAL A 405 -19.96 0.16 -13.84
C VAL A 405 -20.35 1.47 -13.16
N PRO A 406 -21.63 1.90 -13.27
CA PRO A 406 -22.07 3.15 -12.65
C PRO A 406 -21.84 3.20 -11.14
N ILE A 407 -21.50 4.37 -10.61
CA ILE A 407 -21.23 4.63 -9.18
C ILE A 407 -22.33 4.12 -8.27
N LYS A 408 -23.59 4.35 -8.66
CA LYS A 408 -24.77 3.87 -7.93
C LYS A 408 -24.76 2.36 -7.72
N THR A 409 -24.29 1.60 -8.70
CA THR A 409 -24.36 0.14 -8.68
C THR A 409 -23.36 -0.46 -7.71
N TRP A 410 -22.06 -0.11 -7.82
CA TRP A 410 -21.06 -0.64 -6.90
C TRP A 410 -21.18 -0.02 -5.50
N PHE A 411 -21.60 1.24 -5.37
CA PHE A 411 -21.75 1.88 -4.06
C PHE A 411 -22.84 1.21 -3.22
N ASN A 412 -23.98 0.85 -3.83
CA ASN A 412 -25.06 0.14 -3.14
C ASN A 412 -24.60 -1.21 -2.57
N LEU A 413 -23.67 -1.90 -3.25
CA LEU A 413 -23.14 -3.18 -2.78
C LEU A 413 -22.17 -3.01 -1.61
N ILE A 414 -21.25 -2.04 -1.67
CA ILE A 414 -20.26 -1.86 -0.59
C ILE A 414 -20.85 -1.15 0.63
N ARG A 415 -21.90 -0.34 0.45
CA ARG A 415 -22.53 0.42 1.54
C ARG A 415 -23.01 -0.47 2.68
N SER A 416 -23.71 -1.56 2.37
CA SER A 416 -24.22 -2.49 3.38
C SER A 416 -23.08 -3.12 4.20
N HIS A 417 -21.93 -3.34 3.59
CA HIS A 417 -20.73 -3.85 4.27
C HIS A 417 -20.10 -2.81 5.21
N PHE A 418 -20.12 -1.52 4.85
CA PHE A 418 -19.68 -0.41 5.73
C PHE A 418 -20.62 -0.14 6.91
N GLU A 419 -21.88 -0.58 6.82
CA GLU A 419 -22.82 -0.56 7.95
C GLU A 419 -22.53 -1.70 8.95
N GLN A 420 -21.91 -2.79 8.49
CA GLN A 420 -21.60 -3.97 9.31
C GLN A 420 -20.19 -3.97 9.88
N SER A 421 -19.19 -3.42 9.17
CA SER A 421 -17.78 -3.49 9.58
C SER A 421 -16.96 -2.31 9.07
N SER A 422 -15.96 -1.91 9.87
CA SER A 422 -14.94 -0.94 9.49
C SER A 422 -13.63 -1.68 9.24
N SER A 423 -13.32 -1.97 7.98
CA SER A 423 -12.08 -2.67 7.59
C SER A 423 -11.27 -1.87 6.57
N LEU A 424 -9.94 -1.96 6.65
CA LEU A 424 -9.02 -1.33 5.70
C LEU A 424 -9.30 -1.81 4.26
N GLY A 425 -9.65 -3.08 4.09
CA GLY A 425 -9.97 -3.67 2.79
C GLY A 425 -11.16 -2.99 2.11
N LEU A 426 -12.25 -2.73 2.85
CA LEU A 426 -13.41 -2.00 2.33
C LEU A 426 -13.06 -0.54 1.99
N LEU A 427 -12.35 0.15 2.89
CA LEU A 427 -11.92 1.54 2.65
C LEU A 427 -11.07 1.66 1.38
N ARG A 428 -10.15 0.71 1.16
CA ARG A 428 -9.27 0.65 0.00
C ARG A 428 -9.98 0.42 -1.33
N LEU A 429 -11.22 -0.05 -1.34
CA LEU A 429 -12.00 -0.17 -2.58
C LEU A 429 -12.39 1.20 -3.15
N ILE A 430 -12.64 2.19 -2.30
CA ILE A 430 -13.28 3.46 -2.68
C ILE A 430 -12.40 4.25 -3.65
N ALA A 431 -11.14 4.50 -3.29
CA ALA A 431 -10.24 5.33 -4.09
C ALA A 431 -10.08 4.83 -5.54
N PRO A 432 -9.74 3.56 -5.81
CA PRO A 432 -9.60 3.08 -7.19
C PRO A 432 -10.93 3.04 -7.96
N LEU A 433 -12.06 2.70 -7.31
CA LEU A 433 -13.37 2.78 -7.95
C LEU A 433 -13.68 4.23 -8.38
N LEU A 434 -13.50 5.20 -7.49
CA LEU A 434 -13.69 6.62 -7.79
C LEU A 434 -12.78 7.12 -8.90
N GLN A 435 -11.53 6.65 -8.96
CA GLN A 435 -10.58 7.00 -10.03
C GLN A 435 -11.18 6.70 -11.41
N GLY A 436 -11.87 5.56 -11.54
CA GLY A 436 -12.52 5.12 -12.77
C GLY A 436 -13.77 5.93 -13.16
N VAL A 437 -14.50 6.48 -12.18
CA VAL A 437 -15.72 7.27 -12.41
C VAL A 437 -15.40 8.56 -13.20
N SER A 438 -16.30 9.02 -14.07
CA SER A 438 -16.12 10.31 -14.77
C SER A 438 -16.42 11.51 -13.86
N CYS A 439 -15.94 12.71 -14.21
CA CYS A 439 -16.26 13.90 -13.42
C CYS A 439 -17.76 14.20 -13.46
N GLU A 440 -18.39 14.05 -14.63
CA GLU A 440 -19.83 14.29 -14.82
C GLU A 440 -20.67 13.35 -13.95
N GLU A 441 -20.38 12.04 -13.99
CA GLU A 441 -21.13 11.05 -13.20
C GLU A 441 -20.96 11.27 -11.69
N LEU A 442 -19.76 11.64 -11.24
CA LEU A 442 -19.50 11.92 -9.83
C LEU A 442 -20.30 13.15 -9.36
N ILE A 443 -20.31 14.23 -10.15
CA ILE A 443 -21.03 15.48 -9.86
C ILE A 443 -22.56 15.25 -9.87
N GLU A 444 -23.08 14.45 -10.79
CA GLU A 444 -24.51 14.09 -10.83
C GLU A 444 -24.94 13.22 -9.63
N SER A 445 -24.00 12.54 -8.98
CA SER A 445 -24.23 11.57 -7.90
C SER A 445 -24.18 12.16 -6.49
N GLN A 446 -24.82 13.32 -6.29
CA GLN A 446 -24.77 14.10 -5.05
C GLN A 446 -25.15 13.31 -3.77
N ILE A 447 -26.20 12.49 -3.84
CA ILE A 447 -26.66 11.66 -2.71
C ILE A 447 -25.58 10.62 -2.30
N ILE A 448 -24.88 10.07 -3.29
CA ILE A 448 -23.84 9.06 -3.05
C ILE A 448 -22.61 9.75 -2.44
N LEU A 449 -22.24 10.93 -2.92
CA LEU A 449 -21.17 11.74 -2.33
C LEU A 449 -21.46 12.05 -0.85
N ASP A 450 -22.69 12.44 -0.52
CA ASP A 450 -23.10 12.67 0.87
C ASP A 450 -22.95 11.43 1.75
N GLN A 451 -23.41 10.27 1.25
CA GLN A 451 -23.31 9.00 1.97
C GLN A 451 -21.85 8.54 2.11
N LEU A 452 -21.05 8.69 1.07
CA LEU A 452 -19.63 8.37 1.07
C LEU A 452 -18.88 9.21 2.10
N LEU A 453 -19.10 10.53 2.11
CA LEU A 453 -18.48 11.43 3.08
C LEU A 453 -18.90 11.08 4.51
N THR A 454 -20.17 10.71 4.70
CA THR A 454 -20.66 10.22 6.00
C THR A 454 -19.94 8.95 6.44
N ILE A 455 -19.63 8.03 5.52
CA ILE A 455 -18.89 6.79 5.81
C ILE A 455 -17.42 7.09 6.19
N ILE A 456 -16.70 7.90 5.41
CA ILE A 456 -15.27 8.15 5.67
C ILE A 456 -15.02 9.06 6.89
N LEU A 457 -16.03 9.85 7.29
CA LEU A 457 -16.01 10.69 8.49
C LEU A 457 -16.45 9.97 9.77
N LYS A 458 -16.77 8.67 9.69
CA LYS A 458 -17.00 7.85 10.88
C LYS A 458 -15.74 7.82 11.76
N SER A 459 -15.92 7.89 13.08
CA SER A 459 -14.82 7.93 14.05
C SER A 459 -13.92 6.71 13.97
N GLU A 460 -14.44 5.55 13.56
CA GLU A 460 -13.65 4.33 13.34
C GLU A 460 -12.52 4.51 12.31
N TYR A 461 -12.64 5.51 11.41
CA TYR A 461 -11.63 5.85 10.42
C TYR A 461 -10.84 7.11 10.78
N THR A 462 -11.50 8.23 11.11
CA THR A 462 -10.85 9.52 11.38
C THR A 462 -10.04 9.55 12.67
N ASP A 463 -10.35 8.65 13.60
CA ASP A 463 -9.69 8.53 14.91
C ASP A 463 -8.65 7.40 14.89
N ASN A 464 -8.47 6.75 13.75
CA ASN A 464 -7.57 5.63 13.60
C ASN A 464 -6.11 6.09 13.39
N PHE A 465 -5.23 5.63 14.28
CA PHE A 465 -3.80 5.95 14.24
C PHE A 465 -3.00 5.13 13.21
N GLN A 466 -3.62 4.14 12.55
CA GLN A 466 -2.93 3.35 11.52
C GLN A 466 -2.65 4.21 10.28
N ILE A 467 -1.36 4.38 9.95
CA ILE A 467 -0.90 5.17 8.81
C ILE A 467 -1.52 4.71 7.48
N THR A 468 -1.83 3.43 7.33
CA THR A 468 -2.47 2.86 6.14
C THR A 468 -3.90 3.37 5.95
N ILE A 469 -4.66 3.53 7.02
CA ILE A 469 -6.02 4.11 6.97
C ILE A 469 -5.94 5.61 6.67
N GLN A 470 -5.02 6.31 7.33
CA GLN A 470 -4.81 7.75 7.14
C GLN A 470 -4.44 8.09 5.69
N HIS A 471 -3.53 7.30 5.10
CA HIS A 471 -3.14 7.46 3.70
C HIS A 471 -4.31 7.23 2.74
N GLU A 472 -5.17 6.23 2.98
CA GLU A 472 -6.33 5.97 2.10
C GLU A 472 -7.42 7.03 2.25
N LEU A 473 -7.68 7.53 3.46
CA LEU A 473 -8.59 8.66 3.65
C LEU A 473 -8.11 9.89 2.88
N LEU A 474 -6.81 10.22 2.97
CA LEU A 474 -6.23 11.33 2.22
C LEU A 474 -6.32 11.11 0.70
N ARG A 475 -6.07 9.88 0.22
CA ARG A 475 -6.21 9.52 -1.19
C ARG A 475 -7.64 9.73 -1.69
N ILE A 476 -8.65 9.34 -0.91
CA ILE A 476 -10.07 9.56 -1.24
C ILE A 476 -10.36 11.08 -1.33
N CYS A 477 -9.92 11.86 -0.33
CA CYS A 477 -10.08 13.32 -0.36
C CYS A 477 -9.46 13.97 -1.60
N ARG A 478 -8.23 13.55 -1.99
CA ARG A 478 -7.55 14.06 -3.18
C ARG A 478 -8.33 13.77 -4.47
N ILE A 479 -8.84 12.54 -4.63
CA ILE A 479 -9.64 12.17 -5.81
C ILE A 479 -10.93 12.98 -5.88
N LEU A 480 -11.60 13.21 -4.74
CA LEU A 480 -12.81 14.02 -4.69
C LEU A 480 -12.54 15.48 -5.08
N ILE A 481 -11.45 16.07 -4.58
CA ILE A 481 -11.02 17.43 -4.94
C ILE A 481 -10.71 17.52 -6.44
N GLU A 482 -9.93 16.58 -6.96
CA GLU A 482 -9.52 16.56 -8.38
C GLU A 482 -10.72 16.44 -9.34
N LYS A 483 -11.69 15.59 -9.02
CA LYS A 483 -12.82 15.29 -9.90
C LYS A 483 -14.00 16.25 -9.79
N CYS A 484 -14.29 16.76 -8.59
CA CYS A 484 -15.44 17.65 -8.40
C CYS A 484 -15.11 19.12 -8.67
N GLN A 485 -13.85 19.55 -8.53
CA GLN A 485 -13.39 20.92 -8.81
C GLN A 485 -14.35 21.99 -8.26
N ASP A 486 -14.92 22.85 -9.12
CA ASP A 486 -15.82 23.95 -8.72
C ASP A 486 -17.14 23.47 -8.08
N GLN A 487 -17.56 22.22 -8.32
CA GLN A 487 -18.79 21.66 -7.76
C GLN A 487 -18.60 21.07 -6.35
N LEU A 488 -17.40 21.19 -5.77
CA LEU A 488 -17.06 20.67 -4.45
C LEU A 488 -17.68 21.48 -3.30
N GLU A 489 -18.14 22.71 -3.56
CA GLU A 489 -18.58 23.67 -2.54
C GLU A 489 -19.53 23.10 -1.46
N PRO A 490 -20.56 22.29 -1.79
CA PRO A 490 -21.45 21.70 -0.77
C PRO A 490 -20.74 20.70 0.17
N TYR A 491 -19.64 20.12 -0.29
CA TYR A 491 -18.89 19.05 0.36
C TYR A 491 -17.59 19.52 1.00
N ALA A 492 -17.13 20.72 0.64
CA ALA A 492 -15.83 21.26 1.02
C ALA A 492 -15.59 21.26 2.53
N TYR A 493 -16.62 21.59 3.35
CA TYR A 493 -16.52 21.53 4.81
C TYR A 493 -16.22 20.11 5.33
N ARG A 494 -16.89 19.10 4.79
CA ARG A 494 -16.71 17.70 5.23
C ARG A 494 -15.32 17.18 4.86
N ILE A 495 -14.83 17.56 3.69
CA ILE A 495 -13.47 17.21 3.23
C ILE A 495 -12.43 17.96 4.07
N PHE A 496 -12.64 19.25 4.33
CA PHE A 496 -11.81 20.04 5.25
C PHE A 496 -11.73 19.38 6.62
N LYS A 497 -12.87 19.03 7.22
CA LYS A 497 -12.93 18.34 8.52
C LYS A 497 -12.20 17.00 8.49
N CYS A 498 -12.31 16.22 7.42
CA CYS A 498 -11.57 14.96 7.25
C CYS A 498 -10.05 15.21 7.24
N ILE A 499 -9.57 16.15 6.42
CA ILE A 499 -8.13 16.43 6.30
C ILE A 499 -7.57 17.03 7.59
N LEU A 500 -8.30 17.95 8.23
CA LEU A 500 -7.91 18.56 9.50
C LEU A 500 -7.90 17.51 10.63
N SER A 501 -8.84 16.56 10.60
CA SER A 501 -8.76 15.37 11.43
C SER A 501 -7.44 14.68 11.13
N LEU A 502 -7.16 14.15 9.93
CA LEU A 502 -5.89 13.49 9.65
C LEU A 502 -4.65 14.26 10.14
N LEU A 503 -4.56 15.56 9.83
CA LEU A 503 -3.44 16.42 10.21
C LEU A 503 -3.18 16.49 11.73
N SER A 504 -4.21 16.28 12.54
CA SER A 504 -4.13 16.37 14.01
C SER A 504 -3.68 15.09 14.71
N ILE A 505 -3.53 13.96 13.99
CA ILE A 505 -3.00 12.69 14.54
C ILE A 505 -1.82 12.12 13.75
N VAL A 506 -1.55 12.61 12.54
CA VAL A 506 -0.45 12.12 11.72
C VAL A 506 0.89 12.50 12.34
N GLU A 507 1.68 11.48 12.68
CA GLU A 507 3.06 11.63 13.17
C GLU A 507 4.11 11.60 12.04
N ASN A 508 3.77 11.02 10.89
CA ASN A 508 4.67 10.92 9.74
C ASN A 508 4.78 12.27 9.00
N ASP A 509 5.99 12.84 8.93
CA ASP A 509 6.22 14.16 8.35
C ASP A 509 5.84 14.26 6.86
N GLU A 510 6.06 13.21 6.08
CA GLU A 510 5.70 13.17 4.66
C GLU A 510 4.18 13.24 4.50
N LEU A 511 3.43 12.39 5.21
CA LEU A 511 1.98 12.38 5.17
C LEU A 511 1.39 13.69 5.72
N LYS A 512 2.03 14.29 6.74
CA LYS A 512 1.67 15.60 7.28
C LYS A 512 1.80 16.70 6.24
N GLN A 513 2.87 16.66 5.43
CA GLN A 513 3.04 17.58 4.32
C GLN A 513 1.98 17.33 3.22
N GLN A 514 1.70 16.07 2.88
CA GLN A 514 0.66 15.74 1.91
C GLN A 514 -0.75 16.23 2.36
N CYS A 515 -1.06 16.18 3.65
CA CYS A 515 -2.29 16.77 4.20
C CYS A 515 -2.35 18.28 3.94
N LYS A 516 -1.26 19.02 4.19
CA LYS A 516 -1.17 20.46 3.94
C LYS A 516 -1.31 20.78 2.45
N ASP A 517 -0.65 20.02 1.58
CA ASP A 517 -0.75 20.17 0.12
C ASP A 517 -2.18 19.89 -0.38
N THR A 518 -2.87 18.95 0.26
CA THR A 518 -4.28 18.65 -0.04
C THR A 518 -5.21 19.77 0.44
N LEU A 519 -4.93 20.42 1.58
CA LEU A 519 -5.64 21.63 2.01
C LEU A 519 -5.44 22.79 1.02
N ASN A 520 -4.22 22.97 0.51
CA ASN A 520 -3.94 23.95 -0.56
C ASN A 520 -4.76 23.64 -1.82
N SER A 521 -4.86 22.35 -2.19
CA SER A 521 -5.67 21.93 -3.35
C SER A 521 -7.17 22.15 -3.13
N LEU A 522 -7.66 21.96 -1.90
CA LEU A 522 -9.05 22.21 -1.50
C LEU A 522 -9.41 23.70 -1.53
N ALA A 523 -8.45 24.58 -1.26
CA ALA A 523 -8.67 26.02 -1.35
C ALA A 523 -8.91 26.51 -2.80
N LEU A 524 -8.61 25.69 -3.82
CA LEU A 524 -8.80 26.01 -5.23
C LEU A 524 -8.12 27.36 -5.60
N ASN A 525 -8.93 28.41 -5.79
CA ASN A 525 -8.47 29.76 -6.14
C ASN A 525 -8.32 30.70 -4.92
N SER A 526 -8.63 30.22 -3.71
CA SER A 526 -8.51 30.96 -2.45
C SER A 526 -7.25 30.59 -1.68
N SER A 527 -6.88 31.40 -0.69
CA SER A 527 -5.81 31.01 0.24
C SER A 527 -6.30 29.96 1.24
N VAL A 528 -5.38 29.16 1.79
CA VAL A 528 -5.72 28.23 2.88
C VAL A 528 -6.29 28.98 4.09
N ASN A 529 -5.82 30.20 4.37
CA ASN A 529 -6.36 31.01 5.46
C ASN A 529 -7.84 31.32 5.24
N GLU A 530 -8.26 31.67 4.02
CA GLU A 530 -9.68 31.86 3.68
C GLU A 530 -10.51 30.58 3.88
N LEU A 531 -9.92 29.40 3.66
CA LEU A 531 -10.58 28.12 3.92
C LEU A 531 -10.86 27.91 5.41
N TYR A 532 -9.86 28.19 6.26
CA TYR A 532 -10.02 28.18 7.72
C TYR A 532 -11.09 29.18 8.14
N GLU A 533 -11.06 30.40 7.60
CA GLU A 533 -12.02 31.44 7.94
C GLU A 533 -13.45 31.08 7.56
N LYS A 534 -13.62 30.49 6.37
CA LYS A 534 -14.92 30.04 5.85
C LYS A 534 -15.55 28.94 6.69
N PHE A 535 -14.75 28.00 7.19
CA PHE A 535 -15.24 26.80 7.88
C PHE A 535 -15.11 26.84 9.40
N ALA A 536 -14.48 27.87 9.96
CA ALA A 536 -14.29 28.06 11.39
C ALA A 536 -15.61 27.93 12.19
N SER A 537 -16.61 28.75 11.88
CA SER A 537 -17.88 28.78 12.64
C SER A 537 -18.52 27.40 12.72
N LYS A 538 -18.64 26.70 11.59
CA LYS A 538 -19.24 25.36 11.55
C LYS A 538 -18.40 24.32 12.30
N LEU A 539 -17.07 24.42 12.22
CA LEU A 539 -16.18 23.55 12.99
C LEU A 539 -16.34 23.79 14.50
N PHE A 540 -16.37 25.04 14.94
CA PHE A 540 -16.53 25.36 16.36
C PHE A 540 -17.90 24.95 16.89
N ASP A 541 -18.97 25.07 16.10
CA ASP A 541 -20.29 24.54 16.48
C ASP A 541 -20.27 23.02 16.72
N ASP A 542 -19.50 22.26 15.92
CA ASP A 542 -19.31 20.82 16.12
C ASP A 542 -18.49 20.55 17.41
N LEU A 543 -17.39 21.30 17.62
CA LEU A 543 -16.50 21.12 18.77
C LEU A 543 -17.15 21.50 20.11
N LYS A 544 -17.99 22.54 20.13
CA LYS A 544 -18.74 22.97 21.32
C LYS A 544 -19.71 21.90 21.82
N GLN A 545 -20.23 21.05 20.95
CA GLN A 545 -21.15 19.96 21.34
C GLN A 545 -20.46 18.87 22.17
N THR A 546 -19.14 18.74 22.08
CA THR A 546 -18.38 17.67 22.74
C THR A 546 -17.42 18.18 23.81
N SER A 547 -17.13 19.48 23.85
CA SER A 547 -16.12 20.11 24.71
C SER A 547 -16.28 19.82 26.20
N ASP A 548 -17.52 19.65 26.67
CA ASP A 548 -17.83 19.28 28.05
C ASP A 548 -17.22 17.94 28.51
N ASN A 549 -17.00 17.01 27.59
CA ASN A 549 -16.60 15.64 27.89
C ASN A 549 -15.25 15.26 27.28
N TRP A 550 -14.41 16.25 26.95
CA TRP A 550 -13.08 15.98 26.42
C TRP A 550 -12.18 15.29 27.46
N LEU A 551 -11.46 14.29 26.98
CA LEU A 551 -10.38 13.57 27.66
C LEU A 551 -9.07 13.79 26.89
N ARG A 552 -7.93 13.38 27.46
CA ARG A 552 -6.63 13.49 26.79
C ARG A 552 -6.60 12.89 25.39
N SER A 553 -7.28 11.75 25.21
CA SER A 553 -7.39 11.03 23.94
C SER A 553 -8.52 11.52 23.05
N SER A 554 -9.31 12.52 23.47
CA SER A 554 -10.44 12.99 22.68
C SER A 554 -9.99 13.63 21.38
N ARG A 555 -10.64 13.22 20.30
CA ARG A 555 -10.31 13.63 18.94
C ARG A 555 -10.48 15.12 18.71
N ASP A 556 -11.63 15.63 19.13
CA ASP A 556 -12.01 17.03 18.97
C ASP A 556 -11.03 17.98 19.66
N ARG A 557 -10.40 17.56 20.76
CA ARG A 557 -9.30 18.29 21.40
C ARG A 557 -8.10 18.45 20.46
N PHE A 558 -7.66 17.37 19.82
CA PHE A 558 -6.53 17.42 18.86
C PHE A 558 -6.89 18.26 17.63
N ILE A 559 -8.14 18.18 17.15
CA ILE A 559 -8.63 19.01 16.03
C ILE A 559 -8.61 20.49 16.41
N PHE A 560 -9.09 20.83 17.61
CA PHE A 560 -9.07 22.19 18.15
C PHE A 560 -7.64 22.75 18.26
N GLU A 561 -6.72 21.98 18.86
CA GLU A 561 -5.30 22.34 18.96
C GLU A 561 -4.68 22.55 17.57
N THR A 562 -4.92 21.64 16.64
CA THR A 562 -4.38 21.72 15.29
C THR A 562 -4.96 22.89 14.51
N PHE A 563 -6.26 23.18 14.67
CA PHE A 563 -6.89 24.35 14.07
C PHE A 563 -6.19 25.62 14.51
N ILE A 564 -5.99 25.81 15.82
CA ILE A 564 -5.34 27.01 16.37
C ILE A 564 -3.92 27.15 15.84
N MET A 565 -3.15 26.05 15.83
CA MET A 565 -1.77 26.07 15.34
C MET A 565 -1.67 26.32 13.83
N GLN A 566 -2.64 25.89 13.01
CA GLN A 566 -2.62 26.11 11.56
C GLN A 566 -3.22 27.46 11.15
N ALA A 567 -4.24 27.95 11.84
CA ALA A 567 -4.90 29.21 11.52
C ALA A 567 -4.02 30.44 11.87
N GLY A 568 -3.05 30.29 12.78
CA GLY A 568 -2.07 31.33 13.10
C GLY A 568 -2.72 32.68 13.44
N SER A 569 -2.35 33.74 12.73
CA SER A 569 -2.91 35.08 12.96
C SER A 569 -4.42 35.20 12.65
N SER A 570 -4.99 34.30 11.84
CA SER A 570 -6.44 34.32 11.55
C SER A 570 -7.30 33.92 12.75
N ASN A 571 -6.70 33.35 13.81
CA ASN A 571 -7.41 33.06 15.07
C ASN A 571 -8.10 34.29 15.69
N ARG A 572 -7.62 35.51 15.39
CA ARG A 572 -8.25 36.78 15.86
C ARG A 572 -9.73 36.90 15.51
N PHE A 573 -10.16 36.28 14.39
CA PHE A 573 -11.54 36.35 13.91
C PHE A 573 -12.47 35.40 14.66
N PHE A 574 -11.93 34.44 15.42
CA PHE A 574 -12.67 33.35 16.05
C PHE A 574 -12.48 33.30 17.57
N LEU A 575 -11.96 34.36 18.18
CA LEU A 575 -11.66 34.40 19.61
C LEU A 575 -12.89 34.11 20.48
N ASN A 576 -14.07 34.58 20.08
CA ASN A 576 -15.30 34.29 20.82
C ASN A 576 -15.55 32.78 20.98
N ASP A 577 -15.47 32.05 19.87
CA ASP A 577 -15.70 30.61 19.84
C ASP A 577 -14.59 29.82 20.55
N ILE A 578 -13.34 30.27 20.37
CA ILE A 578 -12.17 29.69 21.04
C ILE A 578 -12.30 29.85 22.57
N VAL A 579 -12.63 31.05 23.04
CA VAL A 579 -12.75 31.36 24.47
C VAL A 579 -13.94 30.64 25.08
N GLU A 580 -15.07 30.52 24.39
CA GLU A 580 -16.22 29.75 24.87
C GLU A 580 -15.85 28.27 25.12
N ILE A 581 -15.14 27.64 24.18
CA ILE A 581 -14.64 26.26 24.35
C ILE A 581 -13.65 26.18 25.52
N LEU A 582 -12.71 27.13 25.60
CA LEU A 582 -11.73 27.17 26.68
C LEU A 582 -12.41 27.31 28.04
N SER A 583 -13.34 28.26 28.23
CA SER A 583 -14.08 28.43 29.48
C SER A 583 -14.78 27.14 29.93
N THR A 584 -15.40 26.43 28.99
CA THR A 584 -16.05 25.14 29.27
C THR A 584 -15.07 24.06 29.73
N VAL A 585 -13.96 23.91 29.01
CA VAL A 585 -12.95 22.87 29.27
C VAL A 585 -12.13 23.17 30.53
N MET A 586 -11.93 24.46 30.84
CA MET A 586 -11.08 24.93 31.93
C MET A 586 -11.72 24.84 33.31
N ASN A 587 -13.01 24.51 33.41
CA ASN A 587 -13.69 24.30 34.68
C ASN A 587 -12.94 23.24 35.54
N PRO A 588 -12.62 23.52 36.83
CA PRO A 588 -11.86 22.61 37.69
C PRO A 588 -12.43 21.20 37.90
N GLU A 589 -13.71 20.97 37.58
CA GLU A 589 -14.38 19.66 37.60
C GLU A 589 -14.12 18.82 36.35
N ARG A 590 -13.60 19.42 35.27
CA ARG A 590 -13.24 18.75 34.01
C ARG A 590 -11.89 18.04 34.08
N ASP A 591 -11.62 17.25 33.05
CA ASP A 591 -10.42 16.41 32.96
C ASP A 591 -9.13 17.24 33.18
N PRO A 592 -8.29 16.85 34.16
CA PRO A 592 -7.10 17.61 34.52
C PRO A 592 -6.03 17.66 33.41
N GLU A 593 -5.89 16.60 32.60
CA GLU A 593 -4.88 16.56 31.55
C GLU A 593 -5.28 17.45 30.36
N VAL A 594 -6.58 17.47 30.01
CA VAL A 594 -7.10 18.37 28.97
C VAL A 594 -6.94 19.83 29.38
N ARG A 595 -7.25 20.19 30.64
CA ARG A 595 -7.02 21.55 31.15
C ARG A 595 -5.56 21.98 31.03
N ASN A 596 -4.65 21.09 31.39
CA ASN A 596 -3.22 21.38 31.28
C ASN A 596 -2.79 21.62 29.82
N GLN A 597 -3.32 20.84 28.86
CA GLN A 597 -3.09 21.06 27.42
C GLN A 597 -3.68 22.39 26.94
N CYS A 598 -4.91 22.72 27.34
CA CYS A 598 -5.55 23.98 26.97
C CYS A 598 -4.83 25.22 27.52
N LEU A 599 -4.17 25.14 28.69
CA LEU A 599 -3.31 26.22 29.19
C LEU A 599 -2.11 26.50 28.27
N LEU A 600 -1.53 25.45 27.67
CA LEU A 600 -0.45 25.59 26.69
C LEU A 600 -0.99 26.15 25.37
N ILE A 601 -2.20 25.77 24.96
CA ILE A 601 -2.87 26.34 23.79
C ILE A 601 -3.10 27.84 23.99
N ILE A 602 -3.54 28.27 25.18
CA ILE A 602 -3.67 29.71 25.52
C ILE A 602 -2.32 30.41 25.38
N ALA A 603 -1.25 29.84 25.94
CA ALA A 603 0.09 30.42 25.82
C ALA A 603 0.53 30.57 24.36
N ASN A 604 0.27 29.58 23.51
CA ASN A 604 0.57 29.64 22.08
C ASN A 604 -0.31 30.65 21.32
N LEU A 605 -1.61 30.70 21.62
CA LEU A 605 -2.54 31.66 21.02
C LEU A 605 -2.04 33.10 21.23
N LEU A 606 -1.54 33.40 22.43
CA LEU A 606 -0.99 34.72 22.77
C LEU A 606 0.30 35.05 22.00
N GLN A 607 1.06 34.06 21.53
CA GLN A 607 2.25 34.29 20.72
C GLN A 607 1.93 34.62 19.25
N PHE A 608 0.78 34.15 18.73
CA PHE A 608 0.42 34.33 17.33
C PHE A 608 -0.31 35.65 17.04
N ILE A 609 -0.62 36.44 18.06
CA ILE A 609 -1.41 37.66 17.91
C ILE A 609 -0.51 38.88 18.10
N ASP A 610 -0.46 39.72 17.07
CA ASP A 610 0.38 40.90 17.03
C ASP A 610 -0.04 41.95 18.08
N GLU A 611 0.89 42.86 18.38
CA GLU A 611 0.72 43.87 19.44
C GLU A 611 -0.52 44.77 19.23
N ALA A 612 -0.84 45.07 17.96
CA ALA A 612 -2.02 45.87 17.61
C ALA A 612 -3.33 45.12 17.88
N ASP A 613 -3.40 43.86 17.48
CA ASP A 613 -4.60 43.01 17.60
C ASP A 613 -4.87 42.60 19.06
N MET A 614 -3.83 42.47 19.88
CA MET A 614 -4.02 42.17 21.31
C MET A 614 -4.71 43.33 22.06
N LYS A 615 -4.36 44.59 21.73
CA LYS A 615 -5.00 45.78 22.36
C LYS A 615 -6.45 45.99 21.94
N THR A 616 -6.82 45.60 20.73
CA THR A 616 -8.14 45.91 20.13
C THR A 616 -9.07 44.71 20.08
N THR A 617 -8.56 43.51 19.82
CA THR A 617 -9.35 42.30 19.50
C THR A 617 -9.35 41.28 20.63
N ILE A 618 -8.23 41.04 21.32
CA ILE A 618 -8.19 40.10 22.47
C ILE A 618 -8.66 40.76 23.76
N SER A 619 -8.35 42.06 23.97
CA SER A 619 -8.71 42.82 25.17
C SER A 619 -10.08 42.46 25.80
N PRO A 620 -11.19 42.42 25.04
CA PRO A 620 -12.51 42.07 25.59
C PRO A 620 -12.61 40.68 26.24
N TYR A 621 -11.78 39.74 25.77
CA TYR A 621 -11.76 38.35 26.21
C TYR A 621 -10.73 38.08 27.31
N LEU A 622 -9.78 38.99 27.56
CA LEU A 622 -8.74 38.81 28.57
C LEU A 622 -9.30 38.58 29.97
N VAL A 623 -10.34 39.34 30.33
CA VAL A 623 -11.02 39.19 31.62
C VAL A 623 -11.61 37.79 31.77
N ILE A 624 -12.20 37.25 30.70
CA ILE A 624 -12.78 35.90 30.69
C ILE A 624 -11.67 34.85 30.79
N ILE A 625 -10.60 34.98 29.99
CA ILE A 625 -9.45 34.06 30.04
C ILE A 625 -8.83 34.04 31.44
N ILE A 626 -8.63 35.20 32.06
CA ILE A 626 -8.07 35.29 33.41
C ILE A 626 -9.02 34.63 34.42
N ASN A 627 -10.29 35.03 34.45
CA ASN A 627 -11.22 34.64 35.52
C ASN A 627 -11.80 33.25 35.37
N GLU A 628 -12.09 32.81 34.14
CA GLU A 628 -12.73 31.52 33.89
C GLU A 628 -11.73 30.43 33.50
N CYS A 629 -10.59 30.80 32.89
CA CYS A 629 -9.60 29.82 32.47
C CYS A 629 -8.41 29.71 33.44
N ILE A 630 -7.72 30.80 33.74
CA ILE A 630 -6.43 30.76 34.45
C ILE A 630 -6.64 30.65 35.98
N LEU A 631 -7.34 31.59 36.60
CA LEU A 631 -7.52 31.67 38.05
C LEU A 631 -8.09 30.40 38.70
N PRO A 632 -9.14 29.75 38.15
CA PRO A 632 -9.69 28.53 38.74
C PRO A 632 -8.69 27.38 38.79
N ASN A 633 -7.67 27.42 37.93
CA ASN A 633 -6.64 26.40 37.79
C ASN A 633 -5.34 26.72 38.58
N MET A 634 -5.27 27.89 39.22
CA MET A 634 -4.20 28.26 40.16
C MET A 634 -4.51 27.84 41.61
N GLN A 635 -5.72 27.37 41.90
CA GLN A 635 -6.12 27.00 43.26
C GLN A 635 -5.38 25.75 43.76
N TRP A 636 -4.89 25.82 45.01
CA TRP A 636 -4.18 24.69 45.63
C TRP A 636 -5.10 23.47 45.82
N LYS A 637 -4.62 22.33 45.34
CA LYS A 637 -5.18 20.99 45.57
C LYS A 637 -4.02 20.00 45.69
N ALA A 638 -4.21 18.99 46.54
CA ALA A 638 -3.21 17.96 46.77
C ALA A 638 -3.02 17.06 45.53
N GLY A 639 -1.77 16.62 45.30
CA GLY A 639 -1.41 15.66 44.26
C GLY A 639 -0.61 16.24 43.09
N ARG A 640 0.18 15.38 42.44
CA ARG A 640 1.12 15.79 41.37
C ARG A 640 0.43 16.43 40.16
N THR A 641 -0.71 15.89 39.73
CA THR A 641 -1.46 16.43 38.59
C THR A 641 -2.00 17.84 38.89
N ALA A 642 -2.53 18.05 40.09
CA ALA A 642 -2.99 19.37 40.52
C ALA A 642 -1.83 20.37 40.63
N GLY A 643 -0.66 19.94 41.12
CA GLY A 643 0.55 20.76 41.12
C GLY A 643 1.01 21.16 39.72
N ALA A 644 1.01 20.22 38.77
CA ALA A 644 1.36 20.49 37.38
C ALA A 644 0.42 21.49 36.71
N ILE A 645 -0.89 21.38 36.94
CA ILE A 645 -1.88 22.34 36.40
C ILE A 645 -1.63 23.75 36.95
N ARG A 646 -1.38 23.88 38.25
CA ARG A 646 -1.05 25.18 38.85
C ARG A 646 0.22 25.77 38.25
N ALA A 647 1.26 24.95 38.11
CA ALA A 647 2.53 25.35 37.51
C ALA A 647 2.34 25.88 36.09
N THR A 648 1.55 25.18 35.27
CA THR A 648 1.22 25.62 33.92
C THR A 648 0.35 26.88 33.94
N ALA A 649 -0.63 26.98 34.84
CA ALA A 649 -1.52 28.14 34.93
C ALA A 649 -0.77 29.43 35.30
N ILE A 650 0.13 29.39 36.30
CA ILE A 650 0.97 30.55 36.64
C ILE A 650 1.95 30.89 35.52
N ALA A 651 2.48 29.90 34.81
CA ALA A 651 3.36 30.13 33.66
C ALA A 651 2.61 30.78 32.49
N THR A 652 1.37 30.35 32.22
CA THR A 652 0.49 30.96 31.21
C THR A 652 0.14 32.40 31.60
N LEU A 653 -0.17 32.66 32.87
CA LEU A 653 -0.40 34.01 33.39
C LEU A 653 0.83 34.91 33.22
N TRP A 654 2.01 34.40 33.55
CA TRP A 654 3.26 35.13 33.37
C TRP A 654 3.53 35.46 31.91
N SER A 655 3.31 34.49 31.02
CA SER A 655 3.42 34.69 29.57
C SER A 655 2.46 35.77 29.06
N LEU A 656 1.24 35.82 29.62
CA LEU A 656 0.26 36.87 29.34
C LEU A 656 0.76 38.25 29.80
N PHE A 657 1.35 38.37 30.99
CA PHE A 657 1.88 39.65 31.49
C PHE A 657 3.12 40.12 30.74
N GLN A 658 3.90 39.21 30.16
CA GLN A 658 5.02 39.55 29.28
C GLN A 658 4.59 39.99 27.88
N ALA A 659 3.35 39.70 27.46
CA ALA A 659 2.87 40.13 26.17
C ALA A 659 2.88 41.66 26.12
N LYS A 660 3.65 42.25 25.20
CA LYS A 660 3.89 43.72 25.10
C LYS A 660 2.61 44.57 25.04
N SER A 661 1.51 43.94 24.66
CA SER A 661 0.21 44.52 24.41
C SER A 661 -0.79 44.31 25.54
N PHE A 662 -0.43 43.60 26.62
CA PHE A 662 -1.28 43.46 27.80
C PHE A 662 -1.44 44.80 28.53
N SER A 663 -2.69 45.21 28.78
CA SER A 663 -3.02 46.38 29.59
C SER A 663 -3.72 45.96 30.88
N PHE A 664 -3.13 46.34 32.02
CA PHE A 664 -3.70 46.08 33.34
C PHE A 664 -5.03 46.82 33.56
N GLU A 665 -5.23 47.97 32.90
CA GLU A 665 -6.44 48.81 32.99
C GLU A 665 -7.72 48.02 32.63
N GLN A 666 -7.63 47.15 31.62
CA GLN A 666 -8.77 46.40 31.08
C GLN A 666 -9.16 45.19 31.94
N SER A 667 -8.25 44.74 32.82
CA SER A 667 -8.44 43.56 33.69
C SER A 667 -8.41 43.92 35.19
N THR A 668 -8.61 45.21 35.50
CA THR A 668 -8.57 45.78 36.86
C THR A 668 -9.41 45.02 37.88
N THR A 669 -10.58 44.51 37.49
CA THR A 669 -11.48 43.74 38.37
C THR A 669 -10.88 42.42 38.85
N SER A 670 -9.89 41.88 38.14
CA SER A 670 -9.34 40.53 38.37
C SER A 670 -7.99 40.57 39.11
N MET A 671 -7.34 41.73 39.16
CA MET A 671 -5.96 41.88 39.69
C MET A 671 -5.83 41.54 41.18
N ASN A 672 -6.82 41.94 41.99
CA ASN A 672 -6.83 41.61 43.41
C ASN A 672 -6.96 40.09 43.65
N GLU A 673 -7.72 39.38 42.81
CA GLU A 673 -7.87 37.93 42.89
C GLU A 673 -6.60 37.21 42.43
N ILE A 674 -5.99 37.68 41.34
CA ILE A 674 -4.66 37.23 40.88
C ILE A 674 -3.64 37.40 42.01
N PHE A 675 -3.55 38.58 42.59
CA PHE A 675 -2.62 38.88 43.67
C PHE A 675 -2.75 37.90 44.84
N GLN A 676 -3.97 37.68 45.32
CA GLN A 676 -4.23 36.72 46.40
C GLN A 676 -3.88 35.28 46.01
N SER A 677 -4.25 34.85 44.80
CA SER A 677 -3.97 33.50 44.33
C SER A 677 -2.46 33.25 44.20
N VAL A 678 -1.71 34.24 43.70
CA VAL A 678 -0.25 34.15 43.53
C VAL A 678 0.47 34.13 44.88
N LEU A 679 0.07 34.97 45.85
CA LEU A 679 0.63 34.93 47.21
C LEU A 679 0.45 33.55 47.84
N GLY A 680 -0.73 32.95 47.70
CA GLY A 680 -1.03 31.61 48.21
C GLY A 680 -0.28 30.46 47.52
N MET A 681 0.43 30.73 46.41
CA MET A 681 1.28 29.75 45.71
C MET A 681 2.78 30.01 45.90
N LEU A 682 3.17 31.07 46.61
CA LEU A 682 4.58 31.34 46.87
C LEU A 682 5.24 30.19 47.62
N ASP A 683 4.50 29.41 48.42
CA ASP A 683 5.04 28.26 49.16
C ASP A 683 4.79 26.90 48.49
N ASP A 684 4.46 26.89 47.20
CA ASP A 684 4.23 25.65 46.44
C ASP A 684 5.49 24.76 46.42
N ASP A 685 5.31 23.44 46.35
CA ASP A 685 6.42 22.48 46.35
C ASP A 685 7.33 22.64 45.11
N ASP A 686 6.75 23.03 43.96
CA ASP A 686 7.49 23.16 42.71
C ASP A 686 8.27 24.48 42.62
N ARG A 687 9.57 24.36 42.31
CA ARG A 687 10.49 25.50 42.24
C ARG A 687 10.09 26.50 41.15
N LEU A 688 9.67 26.04 39.97
CA LEU A 688 9.31 26.92 38.85
C LEU A 688 7.99 27.65 39.12
N THR A 689 7.03 27.00 39.77
CA THR A 689 5.81 27.66 40.25
C THR A 689 6.15 28.84 41.16
N ARG A 690 7.01 28.64 42.17
CA ARG A 690 7.44 29.71 43.07
C ARG A 690 8.16 30.85 42.34
N MET A 691 9.03 30.52 41.38
CA MET A 691 9.70 31.53 40.54
C MET A 691 8.70 32.34 39.70
N ASN A 692 7.76 31.67 39.02
CA ASN A 692 6.73 32.35 38.24
C ASN A 692 5.82 33.22 39.12
N CYS A 693 5.55 32.82 40.37
CA CYS A 693 4.84 33.67 41.32
C CYS A 693 5.61 34.97 41.60
N CYS A 694 6.91 34.89 41.86
CA CYS A 694 7.76 36.07 42.05
C CYS A 694 7.76 37.00 40.83
N TYR A 695 7.81 36.46 39.61
CA TYR A 695 7.74 37.24 38.38
C TYR A 695 6.38 37.93 38.16
N VAL A 696 5.29 37.19 38.38
CA VAL A 696 3.93 37.74 38.29
C VAL A 696 3.74 38.87 39.32
N LEU A 697 4.21 38.68 40.56
CA LEU A 697 4.16 39.72 41.59
C LEU A 697 5.00 40.95 41.22
N GLN A 698 6.20 40.77 40.65
CA GLN A 698 7.00 41.90 40.16
C GLN A 698 6.25 42.72 39.11
N ALA A 699 5.58 42.06 38.16
CA ALA A 699 4.78 42.76 37.16
C ALA A 699 3.58 43.49 37.75
N LEU A 700 2.88 42.90 38.74
CA LEU A 700 1.80 43.57 39.45
C LEU A 700 2.30 44.80 40.22
N PHE A 701 3.40 44.67 40.95
CA PHE A 701 3.96 45.77 41.74
C PHE A 701 4.63 46.86 40.91
N SER A 702 5.00 46.58 39.67
CA SER A 702 5.59 47.58 38.77
C SER A 702 4.54 48.33 37.94
N ASN A 703 3.26 48.09 38.18
CA ASN A 703 2.17 48.67 37.40
C ASN A 703 1.15 49.41 38.28
N ASP A 704 1.04 50.73 38.11
CA ASP A 704 0.17 51.60 38.91
C ASP A 704 -1.32 51.21 38.83
N ASP A 705 -1.81 50.78 37.66
CA ASP A 705 -3.21 50.40 37.49
C ASP A 705 -3.54 49.08 38.20
N ALA A 706 -2.60 48.14 38.20
CA ALA A 706 -2.71 46.93 39.01
C ALA A 706 -2.75 47.29 40.51
N ILE A 707 -1.83 48.12 40.98
CA ILE A 707 -1.75 48.50 42.40
C ILE A 707 -3.02 49.21 42.87
N ARG A 708 -3.59 50.13 42.07
CA ARG A 708 -4.83 50.84 42.41
C ARG A 708 -6.01 49.92 42.71
N THR A 709 -6.01 48.71 42.17
CA THR A 709 -7.07 47.71 42.36
C THR A 709 -6.79 46.75 43.49
N ILE A 710 -5.53 46.60 43.89
CA ILE A 710 -5.14 45.79 45.03
C ILE A 710 -5.48 46.58 46.29
N ASP A 711 -6.27 45.96 47.16
CA ASP A 711 -6.64 46.55 48.44
C ASP A 711 -5.38 46.88 49.26
N ASN A 712 -5.27 48.13 49.74
CA ASN A 712 -4.10 48.61 50.49
C ASN A 712 -3.82 47.73 51.72
N ASP A 713 -4.86 47.29 52.44
CA ASP A 713 -4.71 46.39 53.59
C ASP A 713 -4.11 45.04 53.20
N ARG A 714 -4.49 44.49 52.04
CA ARG A 714 -3.89 43.26 51.49
C ARG A 714 -2.44 43.47 51.06
N LEU A 715 -2.15 44.61 50.43
CA LEU A 715 -0.79 44.97 50.03
C LEU A 715 0.12 45.03 51.26
N HIS A 716 -0.29 45.73 52.33
CA HIS A 716 0.46 45.80 53.59
C HIS A 716 0.64 44.44 54.29
N LYS A 717 -0.21 43.46 54.02
CA LYS A 717 -0.13 42.11 54.61
C LYS A 717 0.63 41.11 53.75
N ALA A 718 1.16 41.50 52.60
CA ALA A 718 1.83 40.58 51.67
C ALA A 718 3.31 40.32 52.00
N TYR A 719 3.98 41.27 52.67
CA TYR A 719 5.41 41.15 52.97
C TYR A 719 5.82 39.89 53.77
N PRO A 720 5.02 39.33 54.71
CA PRO A 720 5.43 38.13 55.45
C PRO A 720 5.56 36.93 54.52
N ASP A 721 4.64 36.76 53.56
CA ASP A 721 4.67 35.68 52.59
C ASP A 721 5.85 35.82 51.61
N LEU A 722 6.18 37.05 51.21
CA LEU A 722 7.37 37.36 50.42
C LEU A 722 8.66 37.03 51.20
N LEU A 723 8.83 37.59 52.39
CA LEU A 723 10.08 37.44 53.15
C LEU A 723 10.32 36.01 53.62
N LYS A 724 9.28 35.21 53.82
CA LYS A 724 9.40 33.76 54.09
C LYS A 724 10.11 32.99 52.96
N ARG A 725 10.22 33.56 51.76
CA ARG A 725 11.00 32.98 50.64
C ARG A 725 12.50 33.21 50.74
N LEU A 726 12.97 34.04 51.66
CA LEU A 726 14.40 34.13 51.97
C LEU A 726 14.92 32.88 52.71
N ASP A 727 14.01 32.07 53.26
CA ASP A 727 14.27 30.73 53.82
C ASP A 727 14.06 29.59 52.79
N ASP A 728 13.87 29.89 51.50
CA ASP A 728 13.67 28.86 50.47
C ASP A 728 14.91 27.95 50.34
N VAL A 729 14.71 26.69 49.95
CA VAL A 729 15.80 25.75 49.68
C VAL A 729 16.61 26.12 48.44
N SER A 730 16.05 26.93 47.54
CA SER A 730 16.66 27.34 46.28
C SER A 730 17.21 28.75 46.35
N ASP A 731 18.54 28.90 46.30
CA ASP A 731 19.19 30.22 46.29
C ASP A 731 18.70 31.13 45.16
N ASP A 732 18.33 30.58 43.99
CA ASP A 732 17.75 31.36 42.90
C ASP A 732 16.42 32.04 43.27
N ILE A 733 15.60 31.39 44.10
CA ILE A 733 14.34 31.97 44.61
C ILE A 733 14.65 33.02 45.67
N ARG A 734 15.62 32.74 46.55
CA ARG A 734 16.05 33.68 47.59
C ARG A 734 16.60 34.97 46.98
N LEU A 735 17.32 34.87 45.86
CA LEU A 735 17.76 36.02 45.07
C LEU A 735 16.59 36.71 44.35
N LEU A 736 15.71 35.94 43.71
CA LEU A 736 14.55 36.49 42.98
C LEU A 736 13.55 37.19 43.91
N VAL A 737 13.34 36.70 45.13
CA VAL A 737 12.44 37.36 46.08
C VAL A 737 12.99 38.69 46.57
N CYS A 738 14.32 38.87 46.62
CA CYS A 738 14.91 40.19 46.93
C CYS A 738 14.49 41.24 45.88
N SER A 739 14.50 40.88 44.59
CA SER A 739 14.00 41.78 43.55
C SER A 739 12.48 41.92 43.54
N THR A 740 11.72 40.88 43.92
CA THR A 740 10.26 40.99 44.13
C THR A 740 9.91 41.92 45.29
N VAL A 741 10.67 41.88 46.39
CA VAL A 741 10.54 42.80 47.52
C VAL A 741 10.89 44.23 47.10
N ASN A 742 11.90 44.42 46.25
CA ASN A 742 12.21 45.73 45.68
C ASN A 742 11.04 46.30 44.86
N ALA A 743 10.41 45.49 44.01
CA ALA A 743 9.21 45.89 43.27
C ALA A 743 8.04 46.20 44.23
N TYR A 744 7.82 45.36 45.26
CA TYR A 744 6.80 45.58 46.29
C TYR A 744 6.95 46.94 46.98
N ILE A 745 8.18 47.39 47.27
CA ILE A 745 8.44 48.69 47.88
C ILE A 745 8.02 49.82 46.93
N GLN A 746 8.34 49.68 45.65
CA GLN A 746 7.99 50.66 44.63
C GLN A 746 6.47 50.80 44.50
N ALA A 747 5.70 49.74 44.76
CA ALA A 747 4.24 49.81 44.72
C ALA A 747 3.63 50.84 45.70
N PHE A 748 4.36 51.25 46.74
CA PHE A 748 3.91 52.26 47.70
C PHE A 748 4.35 53.68 47.27
N HIS A 749 3.72 54.24 46.24
CA HIS A 749 3.93 55.64 45.83
C HIS A 749 2.94 56.61 46.51
N GLY A 750 3.42 57.80 46.91
CA GLY A 750 2.58 58.95 47.29
C GLY A 750 2.08 59.00 48.75
N ASP A 751 1.21 58.06 49.14
CA ASP A 751 0.40 58.15 50.39
C ASP A 751 0.89 57.24 51.54
N PHE A 752 2.03 56.56 51.38
CA PHE A 752 2.58 55.69 52.41
C PHE A 752 3.17 56.52 53.57
N THR A 753 2.47 56.53 54.70
CA THR A 753 2.93 57.20 55.93
C THR A 753 3.54 56.17 56.87
N ILE A 754 4.85 56.29 57.10
CA ILE A 754 5.58 55.41 58.03
C ILE A 754 5.02 55.52 59.45
N GLU A 755 4.48 56.67 59.84
CA GLU A 755 3.82 56.82 61.14
C GLU A 755 2.65 55.84 61.34
N LEU A 756 1.92 55.48 60.28
CA LEU A 756 0.84 54.47 60.35
C LEU A 756 1.36 53.03 60.26
N TYR A 757 2.45 52.78 59.52
CA TYR A 757 2.91 51.42 59.17
C TYR A 757 4.28 51.04 59.73
N ARG A 758 4.79 51.81 60.71
CA ARG A 758 6.12 51.63 61.31
C ARG A 758 6.41 50.20 61.74
N ALA A 759 5.41 49.54 62.35
CA ALA A 759 5.55 48.16 62.80
C ALA A 759 5.89 47.19 61.65
N HIS A 760 5.25 47.35 60.49
CA HIS A 760 5.57 46.55 59.31
C HIS A 760 6.99 46.81 58.80
N VAL A 761 7.42 48.07 58.78
CA VAL A 761 8.78 48.44 58.37
C VAL A 761 9.83 47.85 59.32
N GLU A 762 9.59 47.93 60.64
CA GLU A 762 10.46 47.33 61.65
C GLU A 762 10.54 45.80 61.52
N ASP A 763 9.41 45.14 61.27
CA ASP A 763 9.37 43.69 61.08
C ASP A 763 10.09 43.24 59.80
N ILE A 764 9.89 43.96 58.69
CA ILE A 764 10.63 43.74 57.44
C ILE A 764 12.14 43.92 57.68
N ALA A 765 12.54 45.00 58.35
CA ALA A 765 13.94 45.27 58.66
C ALA A 765 14.56 44.14 59.48
N LYS A 766 13.90 43.67 60.54
CA LYS A 766 14.38 42.57 61.38
C LYS A 766 14.60 41.29 60.56
N ILE A 767 13.66 40.92 59.70
CA ILE A 767 13.76 39.70 58.88
C ILE A 767 14.89 39.84 57.85
N LEU A 768 14.95 40.94 57.11
CA LEU A 768 16.02 41.17 56.14
C LEU A 768 17.40 41.15 56.81
N LEU A 769 17.55 41.74 57.99
CA LEU A 769 18.84 41.75 58.70
C LEU A 769 19.31 40.34 59.08
N ILE A 770 18.40 39.42 59.41
CA ILE A 770 18.78 38.00 59.63
C ILE A 770 19.44 37.43 58.37
N HIS A 771 18.87 37.67 57.20
CA HIS A 771 19.39 37.18 55.91
C HIS A 771 20.58 38.00 55.37
N MET A 772 20.80 39.21 55.85
CA MET A 772 22.02 39.97 55.54
C MET A 772 23.26 39.31 56.17
N ASP A 773 23.10 38.49 57.21
CA ASP A 773 24.21 37.73 57.81
C ASP A 773 24.45 36.35 57.15
N ASP A 774 23.77 36.06 56.03
CA ASP A 774 23.83 34.77 55.33
C ASP A 774 25.25 34.34 54.91
N GLN A 775 25.50 33.03 54.87
CA GLN A 775 26.79 32.48 54.46
C GLN A 775 27.07 32.64 52.96
N ASN A 776 26.03 32.64 52.13
CA ASN A 776 26.13 32.88 50.70
C ASN A 776 26.27 34.39 50.44
N THR A 777 27.44 34.79 49.92
CA THR A 777 27.76 36.18 49.62
C THR A 777 26.83 36.82 48.59
N GLN A 778 26.26 36.04 47.66
CA GLN A 778 25.31 36.58 46.67
C GLN A 778 24.00 36.99 47.33
N ILE A 779 23.50 36.19 48.27
CA ILE A 779 22.27 36.50 49.01
C ILE A 779 22.51 37.63 50.00
N GLN A 780 23.65 37.60 50.72
CA GLN A 780 24.06 38.71 51.57
C GLN A 780 24.08 40.03 50.81
N ASN A 781 24.65 40.07 49.60
CA ASN A 781 24.68 41.27 48.76
C ASN A 781 23.29 41.67 48.27
N ALA A 782 22.47 40.72 47.80
CA ALA A 782 21.11 41.00 47.33
C ALA A 782 20.22 41.58 48.45
N VAL A 783 20.33 41.03 49.67
CA VAL A 783 19.59 41.51 50.84
C VAL A 783 20.13 42.87 51.30
N PHE A 784 21.44 43.08 51.29
CA PHE A 784 22.05 44.39 51.55
C PHE A 784 21.46 45.45 50.61
N ASP A 785 21.42 45.16 49.31
CA ASP A 785 20.89 46.06 48.29
C ASP A 785 19.38 46.29 48.47
N THR A 786 18.62 45.25 48.85
CA THR A 786 17.18 45.38 49.17
C THR A 786 16.95 46.25 50.41
N ILE A 787 17.73 46.10 51.49
CA ILE A 787 17.63 46.97 52.67
C ILE A 787 17.96 48.41 52.30
N PHE A 788 19.05 48.62 51.55
CA PHE A 788 19.43 49.94 51.06
C PHE A 788 18.30 50.56 50.21
N HIS A 789 17.75 49.81 49.26
CA HIS A 789 16.62 50.26 48.44
C HIS A 789 15.41 50.65 49.31
N PHE A 790 15.02 49.82 50.27
CA PHE A 790 13.92 50.10 51.20
C PHE A 790 14.13 51.38 51.99
N ALA A 791 15.33 51.55 52.58
CA ALA A 791 15.67 52.69 53.43
C ALA A 791 15.74 54.02 52.67
N THR A 792 15.93 53.99 51.35
CA THR A 792 16.08 55.18 50.49
C THR A 792 14.83 55.54 49.72
N GLN A 793 14.03 54.57 49.29
CA GLN A 793 12.83 54.82 48.47
C GLN A 793 11.64 55.30 49.28
N LEU A 794 11.47 54.80 50.51
CA LEU A 794 10.36 55.20 51.37
C LEU A 794 10.77 56.35 52.29
N LYS A 795 10.07 57.47 52.13
CA LYS A 795 10.29 58.69 52.92
C LYS A 795 10.19 58.39 54.42
N ASP A 796 11.21 58.78 55.18
CA ASP A 796 11.35 58.59 56.63
C ASP A 796 11.66 57.14 57.09
N ALA A 797 11.92 56.19 56.17
CA ALA A 797 12.24 54.79 56.52
C ALA A 797 13.67 54.62 57.04
N SER A 798 14.57 55.51 56.62
CA SER A 798 16.01 55.39 56.86
C SER A 798 16.36 55.32 58.34
N GLU A 799 15.68 56.10 59.19
CA GLU A 799 15.97 56.09 60.64
C GLU A 799 15.55 54.78 61.30
N THR A 800 14.41 54.22 60.89
CA THR A 800 13.93 52.91 61.37
C THR A 800 14.94 51.82 61.03
N PHE A 801 15.40 51.76 59.78
CA PHE A 801 16.41 50.78 59.36
C PHE A 801 17.75 50.98 60.06
N ILE A 802 18.25 52.22 60.19
CA ILE A 802 19.51 52.50 60.91
C ILE A 802 19.43 52.03 62.38
N ASN A 803 18.29 52.27 63.04
CA ASN A 803 18.10 51.84 64.43
C ASN A 803 18.05 50.31 64.53
N GLU A 804 17.32 49.62 63.66
CA GLU A 804 17.29 48.16 63.64
C GLU A 804 18.68 47.55 63.31
N ILE A 805 19.43 48.11 62.36
CA ILE A 805 20.81 47.68 62.06
C ILE A 805 21.70 47.81 63.31
N ARG A 806 21.63 48.93 64.03
CA ARG A 806 22.40 49.14 65.27
C ARG A 806 22.02 48.13 66.36
N ASN A 807 20.74 47.80 66.49
CA ASN A 807 20.23 46.85 67.47
C ASN A 807 20.80 45.44 67.28
N VAL A 808 21.03 45.03 66.02
CA VAL A 808 21.50 43.67 65.71
C VAL A 808 22.97 43.58 65.32
N LYS A 809 23.66 44.70 65.02
CA LYS A 809 25.07 44.73 64.57
C LYS A 809 26.00 43.80 65.36
N HIS A 810 25.93 43.82 66.69
CA HIS A 810 26.79 43.00 67.56
C HIS A 810 26.56 41.47 67.41
N LYS A 811 25.42 41.06 66.85
CA LYS A 811 25.05 39.67 66.58
C LYS A 811 25.46 39.20 65.19
N HIS A 812 25.77 40.11 64.26
CA HIS A 812 26.19 39.77 62.90
C HIS A 812 27.64 39.29 62.88
N ARG A 813 27.90 38.28 62.05
CA ARG A 813 29.25 37.79 61.74
C ARG A 813 30.09 38.85 61.03
N ASN A 814 29.50 39.63 60.13
CA ASN A 814 30.18 40.71 59.39
C ASN A 814 29.70 42.10 59.82
N GLN A 815 30.25 42.62 60.93
CA GLN A 815 29.86 43.93 61.47
C GLN A 815 30.21 45.11 60.54
N THR A 816 31.28 44.98 59.75
CA THR A 816 31.70 45.96 58.74
C THR A 816 30.67 46.14 57.63
N LEU A 817 29.89 45.10 57.32
CA LEU A 817 28.80 45.20 56.36
C LEU A 817 27.65 46.07 56.91
N CYS A 818 27.31 45.94 58.19
CA CYS A 818 26.35 46.81 58.86
C CYS A 818 26.79 48.27 58.87
N ASP A 819 28.08 48.53 59.13
CA ASP A 819 28.65 49.89 59.11
C ASP A 819 28.57 50.51 57.72
N THR A 820 29.01 49.77 56.70
CA THR A 820 28.91 50.20 55.29
C THR A 820 27.46 50.50 54.89
N LEU A 821 26.49 49.70 55.33
CA LEU A 821 25.08 49.92 55.03
C LEU A 821 24.55 51.21 55.68
N ILE A 822 24.88 51.44 56.96
CA ILE A 822 24.49 52.66 57.67
C ILE A 822 25.10 53.89 56.98
N GLU A 823 26.38 53.84 56.63
CA GLU A 823 27.07 54.93 55.92
C GLU A 823 26.38 55.22 54.59
N ARG A 824 26.14 54.19 53.76
CA ARG A 824 25.43 54.37 52.48
C ARG A 824 24.04 54.97 52.65
N ILE A 825 23.24 54.48 53.61
CA ILE A 825 21.89 55.02 53.86
C ILE A 825 21.97 56.50 54.27
N GLN A 826 22.95 56.87 55.11
CA GLN A 826 23.16 58.25 55.53
C GLN A 826 23.63 59.17 54.42
N GLU A 827 24.48 58.67 53.50
CA GLU A 827 24.96 59.41 52.32
C GLU A 827 23.87 59.64 51.26
N SER A 828 22.84 58.79 51.24
CA SER A 828 21.72 58.87 50.30
C SER A 828 20.54 59.74 50.76
N LYS A 829 20.55 60.22 52.01
CA LYS A 829 19.62 61.26 52.50
C LYS A 829 20.00 62.63 51.95
#